data_AF-A0A1Y1UNU1-F1
#
_entry.id   AF-A0A1Y1UNU1-F1
#
_cell.length_a   1.000
_cell.length_b   1.000
_cell.length_c   1.000
_cell.angle_alpha   90.00
_cell.angle_beta   90.00
_cell.angle_gamma   90.00
#
_symmetry.space_group_name_H-M   'P 1'
#
loop_
_entity.id
_entity.type
_entity.pdbx_description
1 polymer ?
#
loop_
_entity_poly.entity_id
_entity_poly.type
_entity_poly.pdbx_seq_one_letter_code
_entity_poly.pdbx_strand_id
1 'polypeptide(L)'
;MSAPSTPRILRTGNLSSPSSPSSPSARFFSTFSNLFSGTDDDEENGHPLYTEEDYKAGPSSLAKAGPSSSANLNKIEMRIGGMTCGACVASIESQLLQPGIKSVQISLLAERGVVEYDESYVRESGECWTDAKIAEEIEDIGFEAEVVEQSEVDDVQLRIYGLEDETQQADIVAAAQSYAGVHNAAFSSPPDTFYISHSPLLISLRTLVDSLAEAFPNLSFLPTSTTNDSQLDSLRKHKDTARWKRIFLLSACFAIPNFIIGMMSMYLPHWLMGWTMLRVYHGVYLGELVCLALTIPVQTRLARRFYVNAWKALKHKSATMDVLVVIGTSLAFGYSVGALFLALFNTDPSYHPQTYFDTSTMLITFVSLGRYIENLAKGKTSAALTDLMALTPSSATIFVTPPAEGAAFDPSTETRKIPTELVQVGDVVLLIPGEKIPADGIVLTGSTSVDESMVTGESIPVAKIVDSQVIGGTVNGLGTVTFRVTRAGKDTALSQIVKLVEDAQTSKAPVQQFADRVAGIFVPIVLSLALLTLIAWLAISEMDSTSSLPSIFSSPGVSKFGVCLKLCISVVVVACPCALGLSTPTAVMVGTGVGAQNGILIKGGKALEACRNIKRVILDKTGTVTEGKVQVSEIVWATSNELVHELVDSSNENRDLSRTTLAPPLQRHTLLALLSLAESRSEHPLAVAVAAHGREVLSNAGLPPPLGEVLDFETVPGEGVEALIQLPNSQIKERLRVGKAEFVLTSSSKSAEATGQAALPRSLAAFSDLHSDSLRTIVYVSIIRPSSSPIPVLALALSDRPKASSAHAIASLRKMGIQVSLLTGDAESTARAVARQVGIDESEIYAGVSPKGKAKVILDIMQRTAGGVAMVGDGINDSPALAAASLGIALSSGASVAIEAADLVLVRSDLLDVVAALHLGRTIFSKIKANLVWACCYNLLMIPLAMGIFLPWGIHLHPMMAAMAMAFSSVSVVLSSLTLKWWRRPRSSIMPGEPYTPGGLRVGLSELYTGIRSISYDIRTTGIVRYLVNWVRGSSSRRPSATEYEAIPLDAENRSVESRPPRV
;
A
#
# COMPACT_ATOMS: atom_id res chain seq x y z
N MET A 1 19.93 1.34 69.58
CA MET A 1 19.24 1.92 70.75
C MET A 1 18.51 3.18 70.28
N SER A 2 17.18 3.11 70.31
CA SER A 2 16.22 4.20 70.55
C SER A 2 16.57 5.64 70.12
N ALA A 3 15.71 6.19 69.27
CA ALA A 3 15.32 7.61 69.16
C ALA A 3 14.95 8.24 70.54
N PRO A 4 14.50 9.52 70.70
CA PRO A 4 14.01 10.49 69.71
C PRO A 4 14.25 12.00 70.03
N SER A 5 13.54 12.86 69.29
CA SER A 5 12.92 14.15 69.69
C SER A 5 13.43 15.47 69.07
N THR A 6 12.57 16.03 68.22
CA THR A 6 12.40 17.45 67.84
C THR A 6 11.88 18.28 69.06
N PRO A 7 11.96 19.64 69.13
CA PRO A 7 11.21 20.54 68.20
C PRO A 7 11.68 22.02 67.96
N ARG A 8 11.10 22.58 66.87
CA ARG A 8 10.55 23.95 66.63
C ARG A 8 11.41 25.23 66.38
N ILE A 9 11.23 25.76 65.16
CA ILE A 9 10.74 27.11 64.70
C ILE A 9 11.55 28.39 65.01
N LEU A 10 11.95 29.15 63.96
CA LEU A 10 11.48 30.53 63.66
C LEU A 10 12.01 31.10 62.30
N ARG A 11 11.18 31.95 61.68
CA ARG A 11 11.29 32.64 60.37
C ARG A 11 12.10 33.95 60.41
N THR A 12 12.66 34.35 59.25
CA THR A 12 12.64 35.66 58.52
C THR A 12 13.93 35.74 57.66
N GLY A 13 14.07 36.35 56.48
CA GLY A 13 13.30 37.23 55.58
C GLY A 13 14.13 37.49 54.29
N ASN A 14 13.47 38.03 53.26
CA ASN A 14 13.86 38.22 51.85
C ASN A 14 15.16 39.01 51.51
N LEU A 15 15.74 38.77 50.32
CA LEU A 15 16.00 39.78 49.25
C LEU A 15 16.56 39.20 47.92
N SER A 16 15.81 39.48 46.83
CA SER A 16 16.06 39.62 45.37
C SER A 16 17.38 39.24 44.65
N SER A 17 17.24 38.34 43.65
CA SER A 17 17.67 38.30 42.20
C SER A 17 18.85 39.14 41.64
N PRO A 18 19.52 38.78 40.49
CA PRO A 18 18.96 38.05 39.34
C PRO A 18 19.81 36.99 38.60
N SER A 19 19.09 36.31 37.73
CA SER A 19 19.32 35.18 36.82
C SER A 19 20.18 35.44 35.57
N SER A 20 20.88 34.40 35.09
CA SER A 20 21.45 34.27 33.73
C SER A 20 20.60 33.32 32.85
N PRO A 21 20.47 33.54 31.53
CA PRO A 21 19.66 32.68 30.64
C PRO A 21 20.48 31.53 30.04
N SER A 22 19.95 30.30 30.12
CA SER A 22 20.45 29.13 29.39
C SER A 22 19.86 29.07 27.97
N SER A 23 20.70 28.87 26.97
CA SER A 23 20.39 28.93 25.53
C SER A 23 19.62 27.70 24.98
N PRO A 24 18.91 27.82 23.83
CA PRO A 24 18.11 26.74 23.24
C PRO A 24 18.91 25.69 22.44
N SER A 25 20.21 25.89 22.23
CA SER A 25 21.04 25.05 21.36
C SER A 25 21.45 23.70 21.98
N ALA A 26 21.49 23.61 23.32
CA ALA A 26 21.93 22.39 24.01
C ALA A 26 20.87 21.27 24.01
N ARG A 27 19.57 21.60 23.94
CA ARG A 27 18.48 20.62 23.88
C ARG A 27 18.35 19.92 22.53
N PHE A 28 18.84 20.55 21.46
CA PHE A 28 18.79 19.98 20.12
C PHE A 28 19.76 18.80 19.96
N PHE A 29 20.97 18.91 20.53
CA PHE A 29 21.99 17.85 20.49
C PHE A 29 21.68 16.69 21.45
N SER A 30 21.13 16.95 22.65
CA SER A 30 20.80 15.89 23.60
C SER A 30 19.66 14.98 23.11
N THR A 31 18.63 15.58 22.49
CA THR A 31 17.51 14.85 21.88
C THR A 31 17.94 14.06 20.64
N PHE A 32 18.92 14.59 19.89
CA PHE A 32 19.52 13.88 18.77
C PHE A 32 20.30 12.63 19.24
N SER A 33 21.12 12.74 20.29
CA SER A 33 21.96 11.60 20.75
C SER A 33 21.15 10.39 21.25
N ASN A 34 19.99 10.63 21.90
CA ASN A 34 19.13 9.57 22.43
C ASN A 34 18.43 8.74 21.33
N LEU A 35 18.46 9.19 20.08
CA LEU A 35 17.95 8.43 18.93
C LEU A 35 19.04 7.50 18.30
N PHE A 36 20.31 7.65 18.71
CA PHE A 36 21.47 7.06 18.04
C PHE A 36 22.37 6.16 18.91
N SER A 37 22.27 6.14 20.24
CA SER A 37 23.06 5.19 21.06
C SER A 37 22.29 3.89 21.31
N GLY A 38 22.66 2.85 20.55
CA GLY A 38 22.48 1.46 20.96
C GLY A 38 23.83 0.95 21.46
N THR A 39 23.94 0.73 22.76
CA THR A 39 24.95 -0.14 23.38
C THR A 39 24.29 -0.80 24.58
N ASP A 40 24.30 -2.13 24.53
CA ASP A 40 24.04 -3.03 25.64
C ASP A 40 25.06 -2.78 26.76
N ASP A 41 24.61 -2.77 28.00
CA ASP A 41 25.43 -3.10 29.17
C ASP A 41 24.49 -3.70 30.23
N ASP A 42 24.66 -5.01 30.45
CA ASP A 42 24.14 -5.78 31.58
C ASP A 42 24.99 -5.49 32.83
N GLU A 43 24.35 -5.30 34.00
CA GLU A 43 24.62 -6.08 35.23
C GLU A 43 23.85 -5.55 36.48
N GLU A 44 23.17 -6.52 37.11
CA GLU A 44 22.92 -6.72 38.55
C GLU A 44 22.80 -5.54 39.56
N ASN A 45 21.60 -5.37 40.15
CA ASN A 45 21.28 -5.85 41.52
C ASN A 45 20.03 -5.16 42.12
N GLY A 46 19.18 -5.96 42.78
CA GLY A 46 18.47 -5.53 44.01
C GLY A 46 16.97 -5.22 43.89
N HIS A 47 16.13 -6.22 44.21
CA HIS A 47 14.77 -6.00 44.73
C HIS A 47 14.80 -5.16 46.02
N PRO A 48 13.75 -4.37 46.30
CA PRO A 48 12.84 -4.83 47.36
C PRO A 48 11.35 -4.55 47.11
N LEU A 49 10.56 -5.25 47.94
CA LEU A 49 9.11 -5.29 48.04
C LEU A 49 8.43 -3.94 48.34
N TYR A 50 7.18 -3.88 47.86
CA TYR A 50 6.05 -3.02 48.19
C TYR A 50 6.06 -2.25 49.53
N THR A 51 5.57 -1.00 49.47
CA THR A 51 4.53 -0.48 50.39
C THR A 51 3.71 0.63 49.71
N GLU A 52 2.40 0.58 49.94
CA GLU A 52 1.41 1.60 49.58
C GLU A 52 1.59 2.92 50.34
N GLU A 53 0.88 3.96 49.85
CA GLU A 53 0.62 5.28 50.47
C GLU A 53 1.68 6.38 50.28
N ASP A 54 1.47 7.25 49.27
CA ASP A 54 1.08 8.65 49.53
C ASP A 54 0.81 9.43 48.23
N TYR A 55 -0.44 9.88 48.09
CA TYR A 55 -0.98 10.66 46.97
C TYR A 55 -1.26 12.10 47.45
N LYS A 56 -0.68 13.12 46.78
CA LYS A 56 -1.17 14.53 46.69
C LYS A 56 -0.25 15.32 45.73
N ALA A 57 -0.66 15.56 44.48
CA ALA A 57 -1.41 16.72 43.94
C ALA A 57 -0.54 17.99 43.77
N GLY A 58 -0.44 18.69 42.62
CA GLY A 58 -1.12 18.66 41.30
C GLY A 58 -0.37 19.58 40.30
N PRO A 59 -0.99 20.18 39.25
CA PRO A 59 -2.36 20.02 38.76
C PRO A 59 -2.45 19.56 37.29
N SER A 60 -3.26 18.55 37.04
CA SER A 60 -3.84 18.23 35.74
C SER A 60 -5.34 18.55 35.82
N SER A 61 -5.78 19.62 35.15
CA SER A 61 -7.20 19.92 34.96
C SER A 61 -7.62 19.57 33.53
N LEU A 62 -7.96 18.31 33.31
CA LEU A 62 -8.90 17.90 32.27
C LEU A 62 -9.80 16.85 32.93
N ALA A 63 -10.92 17.35 33.45
CA ALA A 63 -11.93 16.55 34.13
C ALA A 63 -12.58 15.56 33.14
N LYS A 64 -12.68 14.30 33.57
CA LYS A 64 -13.61 13.31 33.01
C LYS A 64 -15.04 13.80 33.26
N ALA A 65 -15.79 13.99 32.19
CA ALA A 65 -17.25 14.00 32.23
C ALA A 65 -17.78 12.60 31.88
N GLY A 66 -18.85 12.17 32.56
CA GLY A 66 -19.61 10.95 32.26
C GLY A 66 -20.32 11.03 30.89
N PRO A 67 -21.16 10.04 30.52
CA PRO A 67 -21.61 9.86 29.14
C PRO A 67 -22.61 10.95 28.77
N SER A 68 -22.13 12.04 28.18
CA SER A 68 -22.94 13.07 27.53
C SER A 68 -22.72 12.99 26.03
N SER A 69 -23.80 12.74 25.30
CA SER A 69 -24.02 12.97 23.86
C SER A 69 -22.85 12.70 22.91
N SER A 70 -22.98 11.66 22.09
CA SER A 70 -22.20 11.47 20.86
C SER A 70 -22.11 12.78 20.08
N ALA A 71 -20.93 13.39 20.03
CA ALA A 71 -20.65 14.50 19.13
C ALA A 71 -20.78 13.98 17.70
N ASN A 72 -21.66 14.59 16.89
CA ASN A 72 -21.77 14.31 15.46
C ASN A 72 -20.49 14.79 14.78
N LEU A 73 -19.55 13.87 14.61
CA LEU A 73 -18.31 14.11 13.87
C LEU A 73 -18.56 13.78 12.42
N ASN A 74 -18.51 14.80 11.56
CA ASN A 74 -18.55 14.63 10.12
C ASN A 74 -17.13 14.51 9.59
N LYS A 75 -16.97 13.66 8.57
CA LYS A 75 -15.73 13.41 7.88
C LYS A 75 -15.90 13.84 6.43
N ILE A 76 -15.06 14.76 5.97
CA ILE A 76 -15.04 15.24 4.59
C ILE A 76 -13.73 14.80 3.92
N GLU A 77 -13.83 14.35 2.68
CA GLU A 77 -12.68 14.13 1.79
C GLU A 77 -12.65 15.23 0.74
N MET A 78 -11.46 15.73 0.41
CA MET A 78 -11.27 16.88 -0.47
C MET A 78 -10.07 16.63 -1.36
N ARG A 79 -10.13 17.03 -2.63
CA ARG A 79 -8.96 17.10 -3.50
C ARG A 79 -8.25 18.42 -3.27
N ILE A 80 -6.96 18.38 -3.00
CA ILE A 80 -6.13 19.56 -2.71
C ILE A 80 -5.02 19.69 -3.75
N GLY A 81 -5.16 20.65 -4.66
CA GLY A 81 -4.22 20.96 -5.72
C GLY A 81 -3.13 21.97 -5.32
N GLY A 82 -1.99 21.90 -6.02
CA GLY A 82 -0.91 22.89 -5.89
C GLY A 82 0.10 22.65 -4.76
N MET A 83 -0.04 21.58 -3.99
CA MET A 83 0.94 21.18 -2.98
C MET A 83 2.24 20.67 -3.63
N THR A 84 3.40 21.07 -3.08
CA THR A 84 4.70 20.71 -3.68
C THR A 84 5.67 20.00 -2.75
N CYS A 85 5.47 20.06 -1.43
CA CYS A 85 6.34 19.43 -0.45
C CYS A 85 5.62 19.27 0.90
N GLY A 86 6.22 18.52 1.82
CA GLY A 86 5.70 18.31 3.18
C GLY A 86 5.48 19.58 3.99
N ALA A 87 6.24 20.66 3.73
CA ALA A 87 6.01 21.95 4.37
C ALA A 87 4.69 22.62 3.92
N CYS A 88 4.28 22.43 2.66
CA CYS A 88 2.95 22.87 2.20
C CYS A 88 1.86 22.12 2.98
N VAL A 89 2.05 20.81 3.17
CA VAL A 89 1.07 20.00 3.87
C VAL A 89 0.98 20.35 5.35
N ALA A 90 2.12 20.50 6.02
CA ALA A 90 2.18 20.95 7.41
C ALA A 90 1.58 22.36 7.59
N SER A 91 1.73 23.24 6.59
CA SER A 91 1.09 24.56 6.58
C SER A 91 -0.42 24.44 6.60
N ILE A 92 -1.01 23.59 5.75
CA ILE A 92 -2.46 23.40 5.72
C ILE A 92 -2.91 22.73 7.02
N GLU A 93 -2.28 21.62 7.44
CA GLU A 93 -2.66 20.89 8.66
C GLU A 93 -2.61 21.79 9.91
N SER A 94 -1.56 22.59 10.07
CA SER A 94 -1.42 23.47 11.23
C SER A 94 -2.38 24.66 11.24
N GLN A 95 -2.79 25.16 10.08
CA GLN A 95 -3.68 26.33 9.97
C GLN A 95 -5.16 25.95 9.98
N LEU A 96 -5.48 24.75 9.48
CA LEU A 96 -6.83 24.18 9.49
C LEU A 96 -7.20 23.59 10.86
N LEU A 97 -6.21 23.23 11.70
CA LEU A 97 -6.43 22.80 13.09
C LEU A 97 -6.90 23.97 13.97
N GLN A 98 -8.19 24.25 13.86
CA GLN A 98 -8.92 25.29 14.60
C GLN A 98 -9.97 24.63 15.51
N PRO A 99 -10.45 25.32 16.55
CA PRO A 99 -11.49 24.75 17.41
C PRO A 99 -12.74 24.41 16.58
N GLY A 100 -13.30 23.22 16.81
CA GLY A 100 -14.34 22.60 15.97
C GLY A 100 -13.80 21.56 14.98
N ILE A 101 -12.53 21.63 14.57
CA ILE A 101 -11.88 20.59 13.73
C ILE A 101 -11.06 19.66 14.61
N LYS A 102 -11.37 18.36 14.61
CA LYS A 102 -10.69 17.34 15.43
C LYS A 102 -9.45 16.78 14.77
N SER A 103 -9.50 16.48 13.48
CA SER A 103 -8.37 15.92 12.77
C SER A 103 -8.30 16.42 11.33
N VAL A 104 -7.07 16.59 10.83
CA VAL A 104 -6.77 17.02 9.46
C VAL A 104 -5.64 16.12 8.97
N GLN A 105 -5.87 15.39 7.89
CA GLN A 105 -4.89 14.49 7.31
C GLN A 105 -4.80 14.77 5.81
N ILE A 106 -3.66 15.24 5.35
CA ILE A 106 -3.50 15.59 3.93
C ILE A 106 -2.40 14.73 3.31
N SER A 107 -2.70 14.07 2.18
CA SER A 107 -1.73 13.32 1.40
C SER A 107 -1.18 14.13 0.24
N LEU A 108 0.13 14.41 0.27
CA LEU A 108 0.84 15.06 -0.84
C LEU A 108 0.83 14.21 -2.13
N LEU A 109 0.83 12.88 -1.99
CA LEU A 109 0.98 11.95 -3.12
C LEU A 109 -0.33 11.72 -3.85
N ALA A 110 -1.44 11.69 -3.11
CA ALA A 110 -2.78 11.51 -3.66
C ALA A 110 -3.45 12.83 -4.05
N GLU A 111 -2.85 13.99 -3.72
CA GLU A 111 -3.50 15.31 -3.85
C GLU A 111 -4.87 15.34 -3.16
N ARG A 112 -4.99 14.68 -2.00
CA ARG A 112 -6.24 14.55 -1.23
C ARG A 112 -6.05 14.92 0.24
N GLY A 113 -7.09 15.43 0.88
CA GLY A 113 -7.17 15.74 2.29
C GLY A 113 -8.44 15.20 2.91
N VAL A 114 -8.34 14.73 4.15
CA VAL A 114 -9.46 14.25 4.95
C VAL A 114 -9.52 15.11 6.20
N VAL A 115 -10.68 15.69 6.47
CA VAL A 115 -10.92 16.55 7.64
C VAL A 115 -12.06 15.98 8.46
N GLU A 116 -11.85 15.81 9.76
CA GLU A 116 -12.90 15.43 10.71
C GLU A 116 -13.24 16.65 11.56
N TYR A 117 -14.50 17.09 11.49
CA TYR A 117 -14.97 18.29 12.14
C TYR A 117 -16.31 18.07 12.85
N ASP A 118 -16.59 18.92 13.83
CA ASP A 118 -17.84 18.96 14.56
C ASP A 118 -18.74 20.03 13.95
N GLU A 119 -19.80 19.60 13.28
CA GLU A 119 -20.77 20.48 12.61
C GLU A 119 -21.54 21.35 13.62
N SER A 120 -21.64 20.90 14.87
CA SER A 120 -22.32 21.64 15.95
C SER A 120 -21.49 22.76 16.56
N TYR A 121 -20.20 22.86 16.18
CA TYR A 121 -19.30 23.89 16.67
C TYR A 121 -19.50 25.21 15.90
N VAL A 122 -19.92 26.25 16.62
CA VAL A 122 -20.10 27.61 16.09
C VAL A 122 -18.84 28.43 16.35
N ARG A 123 -18.22 28.98 15.30
CA ARG A 123 -17.07 29.90 15.42
C ARG A 123 -17.50 31.24 16.06
N GLU A 124 -16.53 32.03 16.53
CA GLU A 124 -16.78 33.39 17.05
C GLU A 124 -17.44 34.33 16.02
N SER A 125 -17.36 34.02 14.72
CA SER A 125 -18.04 34.72 13.62
C SER A 125 -19.52 34.37 13.46
N GLY A 126 -20.05 33.40 14.23
CA GLY A 126 -21.43 32.92 14.12
C GLY A 126 -21.67 31.86 13.04
N GLU A 127 -20.62 31.43 12.33
CA GLU A 127 -20.68 30.41 11.28
C GLU A 127 -20.29 29.03 11.83
N CYS A 128 -21.02 27.99 11.40
CA CYS A 128 -20.66 26.60 11.65
C CYS A 128 -19.65 26.12 10.60
N TRP A 129 -18.89 25.07 10.94
CA TRP A 129 -18.10 24.36 9.95
C TRP A 129 -19.01 23.66 8.94
N THR A 130 -18.79 23.92 7.66
CA THR A 130 -19.46 23.25 6.53
C THR A 130 -18.42 22.83 5.50
N ASP A 131 -18.77 21.86 4.66
CA ASP A 131 -17.86 21.30 3.65
C ASP A 131 -17.26 22.37 2.73
N ALA A 132 -18.12 23.26 2.22
CA ALA A 132 -17.71 24.38 1.38
C ALA A 132 -16.81 25.38 2.14
N LYS A 133 -17.05 25.60 3.43
CA LYS A 133 -16.25 26.54 4.22
C LYS A 133 -14.85 26.01 4.50
N ILE A 134 -14.71 24.70 4.70
CA ILE A 134 -13.41 24.06 4.85
C ILE A 134 -12.62 24.15 3.54
N ALA A 135 -13.28 23.94 2.39
CA ALA A 135 -12.65 24.11 1.08
C ALA A 135 -12.19 25.55 0.86
N GLU A 136 -13.06 26.53 1.14
CA GLU A 136 -12.73 27.97 1.05
C GLU A 136 -11.54 28.33 1.94
N GLU A 137 -11.45 27.77 3.15
CA GLU A 137 -10.31 28.01 4.05
C GLU A 137 -8.99 27.45 3.46
N ILE A 138 -9.03 26.30 2.78
CA ILE A 138 -7.84 25.73 2.09
C ILE A 138 -7.46 26.58 0.87
N GLU A 139 -8.44 27.05 0.11
CA GLU A 139 -8.24 28.01 -0.99
C GLU A 139 -7.64 29.32 -0.50
N ASP A 140 -8.13 29.80 0.65
CA ASP A 140 -7.60 30.95 1.32
C ASP A 140 -6.15 30.74 1.70
N ILE A 141 -5.77 29.57 2.27
CA ILE A 141 -4.38 29.18 2.55
C ILE A 141 -3.50 29.16 1.28
N GLY A 142 -4.13 29.14 0.10
CA GLY A 142 -3.49 29.32 -1.21
C GLY A 142 -3.40 28.05 -2.04
N PHE A 143 -4.06 26.97 -1.62
CA PHE A 143 -4.10 25.68 -2.31
C PHE A 143 -5.47 25.45 -2.92
N GLU A 144 -5.54 24.92 -4.13
CA GLU A 144 -6.83 24.65 -4.79
C GLU A 144 -7.54 23.54 -4.00
N ALA A 145 -8.82 23.70 -3.65
CA ALA A 145 -9.55 22.70 -2.86
C ALA A 145 -10.94 22.42 -3.43
N GLU A 146 -11.22 21.15 -3.70
CA GLU A 146 -12.50 20.69 -4.24
C GLU A 146 -13.04 19.60 -3.30
N VAL A 147 -14.30 19.73 -2.87
CA VAL A 147 -14.93 18.73 -1.99
C VAL A 147 -15.20 17.45 -2.80
N VAL A 148 -14.79 16.31 -2.28
CA VAL A 148 -15.16 14.99 -2.81
C VAL A 148 -16.36 14.52 -2.00
N GLU A 149 -17.56 14.73 -2.54
CA GLU A 149 -18.79 14.29 -1.87
C GLU A 149 -18.79 12.75 -1.72
N GLN A 150 -18.93 12.26 -0.50
CA GLN A 150 -19.25 10.84 -0.24
C GLN A 150 -20.77 10.71 -0.23
N SER A 151 -21.37 10.63 -1.41
CA SER A 151 -22.82 10.62 -1.56
C SER A 151 -23.37 9.18 -1.49
N GLU A 152 -24.56 9.00 -0.92
CA GLU A 152 -25.44 7.81 -1.11
C GLU A 152 -26.01 7.72 -2.55
N VAL A 153 -25.44 8.52 -3.45
CA VAL A 153 -25.83 8.78 -4.83
C VAL A 153 -24.56 8.56 -5.65
N ASP A 154 -24.57 7.55 -6.53
CA ASP A 154 -23.46 7.34 -7.45
C ASP A 154 -23.62 8.28 -8.65
N ASP A 155 -22.61 9.13 -8.85
CA ASP A 155 -22.45 9.96 -10.04
C ASP A 155 -21.81 9.15 -11.16
N VAL A 156 -22.52 9.04 -12.28
CA VAL A 156 -22.10 8.27 -13.44
C VAL A 156 -22.09 9.16 -14.68
N GLN A 157 -21.00 9.10 -15.43
CA GLN A 157 -20.90 9.70 -16.74
C GLN A 157 -21.19 8.66 -17.81
N LEU A 158 -22.22 8.88 -18.63
CA LEU A 158 -22.53 8.10 -19.81
C LEU A 158 -22.06 8.86 -21.06
N ARG A 159 -21.38 8.17 -21.97
CA ARG A 159 -21.13 8.68 -23.31
C ARG A 159 -22.21 8.17 -24.24
N ILE A 160 -22.81 9.09 -24.99
CA ILE A 160 -23.88 8.80 -25.91
C ILE A 160 -23.33 8.89 -27.33
N TYR A 161 -23.45 7.79 -28.09
CA TYR A 161 -23.10 7.78 -29.50
C TYR A 161 -24.35 7.81 -30.37
N GLY A 162 -24.27 8.52 -31.49
CA GLY A 162 -25.39 8.74 -32.42
C GLY A 162 -26.21 9.99 -32.11
N LEU A 163 -25.73 10.86 -31.22
CA LEU A 163 -26.38 12.13 -30.91
C LEU A 163 -26.13 13.13 -32.03
N GLU A 164 -27.16 13.46 -32.80
CA GLU A 164 -27.07 14.39 -33.94
C GLU A 164 -27.70 15.76 -33.66
N ASP A 165 -28.67 15.84 -32.74
CA ASP A 165 -29.48 17.04 -32.47
C ASP A 165 -29.47 17.47 -30.98
N GLU A 166 -29.39 18.78 -30.70
CA GLU A 166 -29.48 19.36 -29.35
C GLU A 166 -30.87 19.17 -28.70
N THR A 167 -31.92 18.97 -29.48
CA THR A 167 -33.28 18.70 -28.96
C THR A 167 -33.39 17.34 -28.29
N GLN A 168 -32.68 16.33 -28.79
CA GLN A 168 -32.62 14.99 -28.20
C GLN A 168 -31.99 15.02 -26.81
N GLN A 169 -31.09 15.97 -26.52
CA GLN A 169 -30.49 16.11 -25.18
C GLN A 169 -31.53 16.46 -24.12
N ALA A 170 -32.47 17.36 -24.43
CA ALA A 170 -33.53 17.74 -23.50
C ALA A 170 -34.49 16.58 -23.22
N ASP A 171 -34.82 15.79 -24.25
CA ASP A 171 -35.68 14.61 -24.12
C ASP A 171 -35.02 13.51 -23.27
N ILE A 172 -33.70 13.29 -23.44
CA ILE A 172 -32.93 12.32 -22.65
C ILE A 172 -32.86 12.75 -21.18
N VAL A 173 -32.63 14.03 -20.90
CA VAL A 173 -32.64 14.57 -19.53
C VAL A 173 -34.01 14.35 -18.88
N ALA A 174 -35.10 14.69 -19.59
CA ALA A 174 -36.45 14.52 -19.09
C ALA A 174 -36.81 13.04 -18.83
N ALA A 175 -36.41 12.14 -19.74
CA ALA A 175 -36.58 10.70 -19.57
C ALA A 175 -35.80 10.16 -18.37
N ALA A 176 -34.53 10.55 -18.22
CA ALA A 176 -33.69 10.12 -17.09
C ALA A 176 -34.26 10.57 -15.75
N GLN A 177 -34.73 11.83 -15.65
CA GLN A 177 -35.35 12.38 -14.43
C GLN A 177 -36.71 11.74 -14.09
N SER A 178 -37.35 11.07 -15.05
CA SER A 178 -38.64 10.39 -14.81
C SER A 178 -38.50 9.09 -14.01
N TYR A 179 -37.30 8.50 -13.98
CA TYR A 179 -37.05 7.25 -13.26
C TYR A 179 -36.86 7.51 -11.76
N ALA A 180 -37.58 6.76 -10.93
CA ALA A 180 -37.44 6.82 -9.48
C ALA A 180 -36.03 6.38 -9.05
N GLY A 181 -35.28 7.30 -8.42
CA GLY A 181 -33.90 7.08 -7.98
C GLY A 181 -32.85 7.92 -8.71
N VAL A 182 -33.22 8.65 -9.76
CA VAL A 182 -32.36 9.65 -10.42
C VAL A 182 -32.61 11.03 -9.79
N HIS A 183 -31.56 11.64 -9.24
CA HIS A 183 -31.65 12.95 -8.55
C HIS A 183 -31.32 14.12 -9.47
N ASN A 184 -30.31 13.95 -10.33
CA ASN A 184 -29.83 14.95 -11.25
C ASN A 184 -29.40 14.27 -12.56
N ALA A 185 -29.65 14.94 -13.68
CA ALA A 185 -29.26 14.48 -15.00
C ALA A 185 -28.95 15.70 -15.87
N ALA A 186 -27.75 15.79 -16.42
CA ALA A 186 -27.31 16.94 -17.19
C ALA A 186 -26.26 16.59 -18.24
N PHE A 187 -26.22 17.32 -19.35
CA PHE A 187 -25.12 17.23 -20.31
C PHE A 187 -23.98 18.18 -19.93
N SER A 188 -22.74 17.74 -20.13
CA SER A 188 -21.55 18.60 -19.99
C SER A 188 -21.02 19.02 -21.35
N SER A 189 -20.11 19.99 -21.38
CA SER A 189 -19.34 20.35 -22.57
C SER A 189 -18.06 19.50 -22.59
N PRO A 190 -17.86 18.58 -23.55
CA PRO A 190 -18.51 18.43 -24.87
C PRO A 190 -19.85 17.63 -24.89
N PRO A 191 -20.75 17.91 -25.87
CA PRO A 191 -22.17 17.52 -25.90
C PRO A 191 -22.50 16.01 -25.90
N ASP A 192 -21.49 15.15 -26.02
CA ASP A 192 -21.67 13.69 -26.07
C ASP A 192 -21.64 13.05 -24.68
N THR A 193 -21.42 13.84 -23.62
CA THR A 193 -21.24 13.36 -22.24
C THR A 193 -22.43 13.72 -21.38
N PHE A 194 -23.10 12.71 -20.86
CA PHE A 194 -24.30 12.79 -20.04
C PHE A 194 -23.98 12.37 -18.60
N TYR A 195 -24.22 13.27 -17.64
CA TYR A 195 -23.99 13.06 -16.22
C TYR A 195 -25.30 12.69 -15.56
N ILE A 196 -25.30 11.62 -14.76
CA ILE A 196 -26.45 11.14 -14.01
C ILE A 196 -26.02 10.89 -12.58
N SER A 197 -26.70 11.51 -11.62
CA SER A 197 -26.56 11.19 -10.20
C SER A 197 -27.73 10.31 -9.80
N HIS A 198 -27.48 9.04 -9.47
CA HIS A 198 -28.54 8.07 -9.16
C HIS A 198 -28.26 7.31 -7.87
N SER A 199 -29.30 6.92 -7.13
CA SER A 199 -29.17 6.05 -5.96
C SER A 199 -29.22 4.57 -6.39
N PRO A 200 -28.11 3.81 -6.28
CA PRO A 200 -28.04 2.43 -6.74
C PRO A 200 -28.97 1.46 -6.00
N LEU A 201 -29.46 1.85 -4.81
CA LEU A 201 -30.45 1.10 -4.03
C LEU A 201 -31.86 1.13 -4.62
N LEU A 202 -32.21 2.16 -5.39
CA LEU A 202 -33.55 2.35 -5.96
C LEU A 202 -33.61 1.90 -7.42
N ILE A 203 -32.61 2.26 -8.22
CA ILE A 203 -32.48 1.85 -9.61
C ILE A 203 -31.04 1.49 -9.90
N SER A 204 -30.83 0.33 -10.50
CA SER A 204 -29.49 -0.10 -10.88
C SER A 204 -29.06 0.60 -12.17
N LEU A 205 -27.76 0.91 -12.31
CA LEU A 205 -27.23 1.56 -13.50
C LEU A 205 -27.56 0.80 -14.80
N ARG A 206 -27.54 -0.54 -14.76
CA ARG A 206 -27.90 -1.38 -15.92
C ARG A 206 -29.37 -1.23 -16.28
N THR A 207 -30.28 -1.29 -15.31
CA THR A 207 -31.72 -1.10 -15.56
C THR A 207 -31.99 0.27 -16.16
N LEU A 208 -31.30 1.31 -15.67
CA LEU A 208 -31.40 2.67 -16.20
C LEU A 208 -30.89 2.75 -17.64
N VAL A 209 -29.71 2.19 -17.95
CA VAL A 209 -29.14 2.18 -19.29
C VAL A 209 -30.00 1.36 -20.26
N ASP A 210 -30.49 0.18 -19.85
CA ASP A 210 -31.38 -0.66 -20.65
C ASP A 210 -32.71 0.08 -20.93
N SER A 211 -33.28 0.76 -19.92
CA SER A 211 -34.52 1.54 -20.10
C SER A 211 -34.34 2.74 -21.04
N LEU A 212 -33.19 3.44 -20.95
CA LEU A 212 -32.86 4.53 -21.87
C LEU A 212 -32.60 4.03 -23.30
N ALA A 213 -31.95 2.87 -23.45
CA ALA A 213 -31.73 2.24 -24.76
C ALA A 213 -33.05 1.78 -25.41
N GLU A 214 -34.01 1.31 -24.62
CA GLU A 214 -35.37 0.99 -25.10
C GLU A 214 -36.14 2.25 -25.52
N ALA A 215 -36.01 3.35 -24.76
CA ALA A 215 -36.66 4.62 -25.09
C ALA A 215 -36.04 5.31 -26.33
N PHE A 216 -34.73 5.14 -26.56
CA PHE A 216 -33.99 5.76 -27.64
C PHE A 216 -33.16 4.73 -28.44
N PRO A 217 -33.78 3.92 -29.31
CA PRO A 217 -33.13 2.78 -29.98
C PRO A 217 -32.03 3.17 -30.99
N ASN A 218 -31.96 4.44 -31.41
CA ASN A 218 -30.91 4.96 -32.30
C ASN A 218 -29.65 5.41 -31.55
N LEU A 219 -29.71 5.48 -30.21
CA LEU A 219 -28.62 5.96 -29.36
C LEU A 219 -28.02 4.79 -28.59
N SER A 220 -26.69 4.80 -28.45
CA SER A 220 -26.01 3.86 -27.55
C SER A 220 -25.43 4.59 -26.36
N PHE A 221 -25.83 4.15 -25.18
CA PHE A 221 -25.42 4.68 -23.90
C PHE A 221 -24.32 3.77 -23.35
N LEU A 222 -23.10 4.27 -23.30
CA LEU A 222 -21.95 3.55 -22.75
C LEU A 222 -21.49 4.27 -21.49
N PRO A 223 -21.43 3.60 -20.32
CA PRO A 223 -20.79 4.20 -19.17
C PRO A 223 -19.34 4.52 -19.53
N THR A 224 -19.00 5.78 -19.32
CA THR A 224 -17.64 6.26 -19.46
C THR A 224 -16.91 5.81 -18.21
N SER A 225 -15.98 4.90 -18.41
CA SER A 225 -15.39 4.20 -17.28
C SER A 225 -14.71 5.15 -16.30
N THR A 226 -14.81 4.85 -15.00
CA THR A 226 -13.99 5.48 -13.94
C THR A 226 -12.48 5.28 -14.18
N THR A 227 -12.10 4.33 -15.04
CA THR A 227 -10.72 4.21 -15.56
C THR A 227 -10.22 5.46 -16.29
N ASN A 228 -11.11 6.30 -16.83
CA ASN A 228 -10.69 7.58 -17.41
C ASN A 228 -10.10 8.51 -16.36
N ASP A 229 -10.50 8.48 -15.08
CA ASP A 229 -9.83 9.28 -14.05
C ASP A 229 -8.41 8.81 -13.81
N SER A 230 -8.15 7.50 -13.78
CA SER A 230 -6.79 6.98 -13.63
C SER A 230 -5.89 7.30 -14.82
N GLN A 231 -6.43 7.23 -16.05
CA GLN A 231 -5.72 7.60 -17.27
C GLN A 231 -5.55 9.12 -17.35
N LEU A 232 -6.55 9.92 -17.02
CA LEU A 232 -6.49 11.38 -16.96
C LEU A 232 -5.51 11.86 -15.89
N ASP A 233 -5.48 11.23 -14.71
CA ASP A 233 -4.50 11.53 -13.66
C ASP A 233 -3.09 11.12 -14.09
N SER A 234 -2.93 9.98 -14.77
CA SER A 234 -1.64 9.62 -15.38
C SER A 234 -1.21 10.65 -16.43
N LEU A 235 -2.12 11.10 -17.28
CA LEU A 235 -1.89 12.13 -18.30
C LEU A 235 -1.59 13.50 -17.66
N ARG A 236 -2.25 13.87 -16.56
CA ARG A 236 -1.95 15.08 -15.76
C ARG A 236 -0.54 15.01 -15.19
N LYS A 237 -0.14 13.87 -14.60
CA LYS A 237 1.23 13.62 -14.11
C LYS A 237 2.27 13.71 -15.23
N HIS A 238 1.96 13.15 -16.41
CA HIS A 238 2.81 13.26 -17.60
C HIS A 238 2.92 14.71 -18.09
N LYS A 239 1.80 15.45 -18.12
CA LYS A 239 1.73 16.86 -18.50
C LYS A 239 2.56 17.74 -17.57
N ASP A 240 2.49 17.51 -16.26
CA ASP A 240 3.30 18.24 -15.28
C ASP A 240 4.79 17.91 -15.39
N THR A 241 5.14 16.64 -15.59
CA THR A 241 6.52 16.23 -15.87
C THR A 241 7.06 16.89 -17.14
N ALA A 242 6.27 16.91 -18.22
CA ALA A 242 6.62 17.57 -19.47
C ALA A 242 6.74 19.10 -19.32
N ARG A 243 5.88 19.70 -18.50
CA ARG A 243 5.92 21.14 -18.18
C ARG A 243 7.21 21.50 -17.45
N TRP A 244 7.60 20.76 -16.41
CA TRP A 244 8.86 20.98 -15.71
C TRP A 244 10.08 20.74 -16.60
N LYS A 245 10.03 19.71 -17.46
CA LYS A 245 11.04 19.50 -18.51
C LYS A 245 11.17 20.72 -19.43
N ARG A 246 10.05 21.30 -19.85
CA ARG A 246 10.04 22.49 -20.70
C ARG A 246 10.60 23.72 -19.99
N ILE A 247 10.22 23.95 -18.73
CA ILE A 247 10.76 25.07 -17.92
C ILE A 247 12.27 24.91 -17.73
N PHE A 248 12.74 23.70 -17.43
CA PHE A 248 14.16 23.38 -17.32
C PHE A 248 14.90 23.65 -18.64
N LEU A 249 14.45 23.07 -19.76
CA LEU A 249 15.11 23.24 -21.06
C LEU A 249 15.12 24.71 -21.52
N LEU A 250 14.00 25.41 -21.36
CA LEU A 250 13.91 26.83 -21.71
C LEU A 250 14.82 27.67 -20.80
N SER A 251 14.82 27.45 -19.49
CA SER A 251 15.70 28.19 -18.58
C SER A 251 17.18 27.91 -18.84
N ALA A 252 17.55 26.66 -19.11
CA ALA A 252 18.92 26.27 -19.46
C ALA A 252 19.40 26.95 -20.77
N CYS A 253 18.50 27.11 -21.75
CA CYS A 253 18.81 27.81 -23.00
C CYS A 253 19.22 29.28 -22.78
N PHE A 254 18.71 29.94 -21.73
CA PHE A 254 19.10 31.31 -21.37
C PHE A 254 20.22 31.35 -20.33
N ALA A 255 20.24 30.42 -19.37
CA ALA A 255 21.21 30.35 -18.29
C ALA A 255 22.62 29.97 -18.77
N ILE A 256 22.75 29.02 -19.71
CA ILE A 256 24.06 28.59 -20.22
C ILE A 256 24.79 29.74 -20.94
N PRO A 257 24.17 30.45 -21.90
CA PRO A 257 24.80 31.64 -22.49
C PRO A 257 25.12 32.71 -21.46
N ASN A 258 24.22 32.96 -20.50
CA ASN A 258 24.43 33.95 -19.45
C ASN A 258 25.66 33.60 -18.58
N PHE A 259 25.84 32.32 -18.24
CA PHE A 259 27.02 31.81 -17.52
C PHE A 259 28.31 31.92 -18.34
N ILE A 260 28.25 31.61 -19.63
CA ILE A 260 29.40 31.74 -20.53
C ILE A 260 29.84 33.21 -20.63
N ILE A 261 28.90 34.13 -20.76
CA ILE A 261 29.18 35.57 -20.88
C ILE A 261 29.64 36.15 -19.52
N GLY A 262 28.95 35.84 -18.43
CA GLY A 262 29.23 36.40 -17.11
C GLY A 262 30.50 35.86 -16.45
N MET A 263 30.81 34.57 -16.62
CA MET A 263 31.92 33.93 -15.90
C MET A 263 33.06 33.45 -16.81
N MET A 264 32.75 32.95 -18.03
CA MET A 264 33.76 32.38 -18.93
C MET A 264 34.37 33.39 -19.89
N SER A 265 33.82 34.61 -20.01
CA SER A 265 34.35 35.66 -20.88
C SER A 265 35.81 36.03 -20.56
N MET A 266 36.22 35.91 -19.29
CA MET A 266 37.59 36.14 -18.83
C MET A 266 38.58 35.04 -19.27
N TYR A 267 38.11 33.82 -19.51
CA TYR A 267 38.94 32.66 -19.89
C TYR A 267 38.90 32.36 -21.39
N LEU A 268 37.92 32.90 -22.12
CA LEU A 268 37.73 32.67 -23.54
C LEU A 268 38.53 33.67 -24.40
N PRO A 269 39.01 33.24 -25.58
CA PRO A 269 39.87 34.07 -26.41
C PRO A 269 39.14 35.32 -26.93
N HIS A 270 39.86 36.44 -27.00
CA HIS A 270 39.29 37.76 -27.33
C HIS A 270 38.59 37.84 -28.69
N TRP A 271 38.90 36.97 -29.66
CA TRP A 271 38.21 36.94 -30.96
C TRP A 271 36.74 36.47 -30.85
N LEU A 272 36.42 35.66 -29.84
CA LEU A 272 35.07 35.13 -29.62
C LEU A 272 34.24 36.03 -28.70
N MET A 273 34.88 36.63 -27.69
CA MET A 273 34.20 37.34 -26.61
C MET A 273 34.60 38.81 -26.44
N GLY A 274 35.44 39.38 -27.32
CA GLY A 274 35.94 40.76 -27.19
C GLY A 274 34.85 41.84 -27.21
N TRP A 275 33.67 41.52 -27.77
CA TRP A 275 32.50 42.38 -27.75
C TRP A 275 31.92 42.60 -26.35
N THR A 276 32.19 41.72 -25.38
CA THR A 276 31.73 41.88 -23.99
C THR A 276 32.41 43.05 -23.28
N MET A 277 33.63 43.40 -23.70
CA MET A 277 34.40 44.53 -23.17
C MET A 277 34.08 45.86 -23.88
N LEU A 278 33.15 45.85 -24.85
CA LEU A 278 32.68 47.07 -25.50
C LEU A 278 31.89 47.92 -24.50
N ARG A 279 32.35 49.16 -24.32
CA ARG A 279 31.72 50.13 -23.44
C ARG A 279 30.61 50.86 -24.18
N VAL A 280 29.39 50.76 -23.64
CA VAL A 280 28.22 51.45 -24.20
C VAL A 280 28.09 52.83 -23.56
N TYR A 281 28.30 52.92 -22.24
CA TYR A 281 28.26 54.15 -21.45
C TYR A 281 29.15 54.01 -20.20
N HIS A 282 29.39 55.09 -19.44
CA HIS A 282 30.23 55.09 -18.23
C HIS A 282 29.94 53.87 -17.33
N GLY A 283 30.98 53.07 -17.04
CA GLY A 283 30.89 51.89 -16.17
C GLY A 283 30.04 50.72 -16.67
N VAL A 284 29.38 50.83 -17.85
CA VAL A 284 28.44 49.82 -18.38
C VAL A 284 28.98 49.18 -19.65
N TYR A 285 29.16 47.87 -19.55
CA TYR A 285 29.68 47.00 -20.60
C TYR A 285 28.54 46.30 -21.34
N LEU A 286 28.73 46.09 -22.66
CA LEU A 286 27.74 45.42 -23.50
C LEU A 286 27.46 43.99 -23.02
N GLY A 287 28.47 43.28 -22.48
CA GLY A 287 28.31 41.95 -21.91
C GLY A 287 27.26 41.90 -20.79
N GLU A 288 27.33 42.86 -19.84
CA GLU A 288 26.41 42.95 -18.70
C GLU A 288 24.97 43.26 -19.11
N LEU A 289 24.80 44.08 -20.15
CA LEU A 289 23.48 44.42 -20.69
C LEU A 289 22.83 43.23 -21.40
N VAL A 290 23.63 42.40 -22.08
CA VAL A 290 23.18 41.12 -22.64
C VAL A 290 22.83 40.13 -21.53
N CYS A 291 23.64 40.04 -20.48
CA CYS A 291 23.32 39.22 -19.29
C CYS A 291 21.99 39.63 -18.64
N LEU A 292 21.75 40.93 -18.49
CA LEU A 292 20.46 41.46 -18.01
C LEU A 292 19.30 41.05 -18.93
N ALA A 293 19.45 41.22 -20.25
CA ALA A 293 18.42 40.87 -21.22
C ALA A 293 18.10 39.37 -21.23
N LEU A 294 19.10 38.50 -21.06
CA LEU A 294 18.92 37.05 -20.93
C LEU A 294 18.26 36.65 -19.59
N THR A 295 18.49 37.42 -18.53
CA THR A 295 17.98 37.11 -17.19
C THR A 295 16.52 37.51 -17.00
N ILE A 296 16.06 38.60 -17.62
CA ILE A 296 14.68 39.12 -17.45
C ILE A 296 13.60 38.06 -17.78
N PRO A 297 13.64 37.34 -18.92
CA PRO A 297 12.64 36.31 -19.25
C PRO A 297 12.64 35.14 -18.24
N VAL A 298 13.82 34.78 -17.74
CA VAL A 298 13.97 33.70 -16.75
C VAL A 298 13.33 34.11 -15.42
N GLN A 299 13.63 35.31 -14.94
CA GLN A 299 13.14 35.82 -13.66
C GLN A 299 11.62 36.10 -13.68
N THR A 300 11.09 36.67 -14.76
CA THR A 300 9.71 37.16 -14.79
C THR A 300 8.71 36.14 -15.33
N ARG A 301 9.07 35.39 -16.39
CA ARG A 301 8.15 34.47 -17.08
C ARG A 301 8.31 33.04 -16.60
N LEU A 302 9.53 32.52 -16.59
CA LEU A 302 9.81 31.13 -16.20
C LEU A 302 9.65 30.92 -14.69
N ALA A 303 10.09 31.88 -13.87
CA ALA A 303 9.94 31.79 -12.41
C ALA A 303 8.59 32.27 -11.85
N ARG A 304 7.65 32.70 -12.70
CA ARG A 304 6.32 33.21 -12.27
C ARG A 304 5.62 32.28 -11.28
N ARG A 305 5.69 30.97 -11.49
CA ARG A 305 5.07 29.98 -10.59
C ARG A 305 5.70 30.00 -9.19
N PHE A 306 7.02 30.10 -9.09
CA PHE A 306 7.71 30.21 -7.79
C PHE A 306 7.29 31.49 -7.05
N TYR A 307 7.18 32.61 -7.77
CA TYR A 307 6.71 33.87 -7.18
C TYR A 307 5.28 33.80 -6.66
N VAL A 308 4.34 33.25 -7.43
CA VAL A 308 2.94 33.10 -7.01
C VAL A 308 2.85 32.22 -5.76
N ASN A 309 3.53 31.08 -5.76
CA ASN A 309 3.54 30.16 -4.63
C ASN A 309 4.21 30.75 -3.39
N ALA A 310 5.33 31.45 -3.56
CA ALA A 310 6.02 32.12 -2.46
C ALA A 310 5.16 33.21 -1.83
N TRP A 311 4.48 34.02 -2.66
CA TRP A 311 3.59 35.07 -2.20
C TRP A 311 2.40 34.52 -1.40
N LYS A 312 1.79 33.44 -1.92
CA LYS A 312 0.75 32.70 -1.19
C LYS A 312 1.28 32.21 0.16
N ALA A 313 2.39 31.47 0.19
CA ALA A 313 2.96 30.97 1.45
C ALA A 313 3.23 32.09 2.49
N LEU A 314 3.81 33.21 2.05
CA LEU A 314 4.08 34.38 2.90
C LEU A 314 2.80 35.02 3.46
N LYS A 315 1.73 35.13 2.66
CA LYS A 315 0.42 35.64 3.11
C LYS A 315 -0.12 34.81 4.29
N HIS A 316 0.16 33.51 4.29
CA HIS A 316 -0.29 32.55 5.29
C HIS A 316 0.74 32.28 6.40
N LYS A 317 1.74 33.14 6.57
CA LYS A 317 2.79 33.01 7.61
C LYS A 317 3.52 31.66 7.58
N SER A 318 3.59 31.00 6.42
CA SER A 318 4.36 29.79 6.22
C SER A 318 5.56 30.05 5.32
N ALA A 319 6.67 29.34 5.58
CA ALA A 319 7.89 29.49 4.83
C ALA A 319 8.16 28.20 4.04
N THR A 320 7.85 28.22 2.74
CA THR A 320 8.03 27.08 1.84
C THR A 320 9.35 27.18 1.06
N MET A 321 9.74 26.09 0.39
CA MET A 321 10.93 26.06 -0.49
C MET A 321 10.91 27.19 -1.54
N ASP A 322 9.73 27.47 -2.10
CA ASP A 322 9.58 28.48 -3.15
C ASP A 322 9.93 29.88 -2.60
N VAL A 323 9.70 30.13 -1.31
CA VAL A 323 10.11 31.38 -0.63
C VAL A 323 11.64 31.53 -0.60
N LEU A 324 12.38 30.46 -0.26
CA LEU A 324 13.85 30.48 -0.24
C LEU A 324 14.41 30.78 -1.64
N VAL A 325 13.88 30.11 -2.67
CA VAL A 325 14.32 30.29 -4.06
C VAL A 325 14.01 31.69 -4.57
N VAL A 326 12.82 32.21 -4.28
CA VAL A 326 12.41 33.56 -4.69
C VAL A 326 13.24 34.64 -4.00
N ILE A 327 13.51 34.51 -2.70
CA ILE A 327 14.36 35.45 -1.96
C ILE A 327 15.79 35.44 -2.54
N GLY A 328 16.40 34.26 -2.69
CA GLY A 328 17.78 34.16 -3.20
C GLY A 328 17.96 34.70 -4.62
N THR A 329 17.04 34.37 -5.53
CA THR A 329 17.09 34.83 -6.93
C THR A 329 16.74 36.31 -7.06
N SER A 330 15.76 36.81 -6.29
CA SER A 330 15.41 38.24 -6.29
C SER A 330 16.52 39.11 -5.70
N LEU A 331 17.22 38.66 -4.65
CA LEU A 331 18.38 39.36 -4.10
C LEU A 331 19.54 39.43 -5.09
N ALA A 332 19.85 38.31 -5.77
CA ALA A 332 20.89 38.27 -6.81
C ALA A 332 20.56 39.21 -7.98
N PHE A 333 19.33 39.14 -8.49
CA PHE A 333 18.86 40.00 -9.58
C PHE A 333 18.84 41.48 -9.17
N GLY A 334 18.25 41.80 -8.01
CA GLY A 334 18.12 43.16 -7.51
C GLY A 334 19.49 43.82 -7.26
N TYR A 335 20.44 43.10 -6.65
CA TYR A 335 21.80 43.59 -6.48
C TYR A 335 22.47 43.86 -7.83
N SER A 336 22.31 42.98 -8.81
CA SER A 336 22.94 43.11 -10.13
C SER A 336 22.41 44.33 -10.90
N VAL A 337 21.09 44.56 -10.86
CA VAL A 337 20.47 45.75 -11.44
C VAL A 337 20.93 47.02 -10.70
N GLY A 338 20.99 46.98 -9.36
CA GLY A 338 21.48 48.09 -8.55
C GLY A 338 22.95 48.42 -8.80
N ALA A 339 23.81 47.41 -8.93
CA ALA A 339 25.23 47.57 -9.24
C ALA A 339 25.43 48.18 -10.63
N LEU A 340 24.64 47.75 -11.62
CA LEU A 340 24.65 48.33 -12.96
C LEU A 340 24.17 49.79 -12.95
N PHE A 341 23.13 50.09 -12.17
CA PHE A 341 22.61 51.44 -12.01
C PHE A 341 23.62 52.38 -11.33
N LEU A 342 24.29 51.92 -10.26
CA LEU A 342 25.33 52.70 -9.58
C LEU A 342 26.59 52.89 -10.44
N ALA A 343 26.93 51.92 -11.28
CA ALA A 343 28.05 52.02 -12.22
C ALA A 343 27.89 53.18 -13.22
N LEU A 344 26.65 53.57 -13.56
CA LEU A 344 26.36 54.72 -14.42
C LEU A 344 26.86 56.06 -13.83
N PHE A 345 26.94 56.15 -12.49
CA PHE A 345 27.34 57.36 -11.77
C PHE A 345 28.81 57.36 -11.35
N ASN A 346 29.51 56.24 -11.48
CA ASN A 346 30.92 56.15 -11.15
C ASN A 346 31.79 56.79 -12.25
N THR A 347 32.69 57.66 -11.82
CA THR A 347 33.56 58.44 -12.73
C THR A 347 34.86 57.69 -13.08
N ASP A 348 35.17 56.59 -12.37
CA ASP A 348 36.42 55.85 -12.53
C ASP A 348 36.44 55.01 -13.83
N PRO A 349 37.40 55.25 -14.75
CA PRO A 349 37.47 54.57 -16.04
C PRO A 349 37.81 53.08 -15.98
N SER A 350 38.27 52.56 -14.84
CA SER A 350 38.65 51.15 -14.64
C SER A 350 37.63 50.37 -13.80
N TYR A 351 36.51 51.00 -13.41
CA TYR A 351 35.50 50.34 -12.60
C TYR A 351 34.64 49.39 -13.46
N HIS A 352 34.68 48.09 -13.13
CA HIS A 352 33.80 47.08 -13.68
C HIS A 352 32.89 46.56 -12.55
N PRO A 353 31.56 46.78 -12.60
CA PRO A 353 30.67 46.24 -11.59
C PRO A 353 30.66 44.71 -11.68
N GLN A 354 30.81 44.01 -10.55
CA GLN A 354 30.48 42.59 -10.53
C GLN A 354 28.97 42.41 -10.39
N THR A 355 28.38 41.71 -11.36
CA THR A 355 26.97 41.32 -11.36
C THR A 355 26.82 39.83 -11.05
N TYR A 356 25.62 39.43 -10.63
CA TYR A 356 25.24 38.07 -10.27
C TYR A 356 24.02 37.59 -11.08
N PHE A 357 23.88 38.07 -12.32
CA PHE A 357 22.82 37.66 -13.24
C PHE A 357 22.89 36.15 -13.54
N ASP A 358 24.11 35.63 -13.68
CA ASP A 358 24.41 34.20 -13.85
C ASP A 358 23.82 33.36 -12.70
N THR A 359 24.03 33.81 -11.46
CA THR A 359 23.58 33.14 -10.25
C THR A 359 22.06 33.07 -10.22
N SER A 360 21.34 34.17 -10.53
CA SER A 360 19.87 34.15 -10.56
C SER A 360 19.33 33.14 -11.58
N THR A 361 19.84 33.16 -12.81
CA THR A 361 19.38 32.25 -13.88
C THR A 361 19.71 30.79 -13.59
N MET A 362 20.93 30.49 -13.12
CA MET A 362 21.38 29.14 -12.83
C MET A 362 20.64 28.52 -11.64
N LEU A 363 20.33 29.31 -10.61
CA LEU A 363 19.53 28.84 -9.47
C LEU A 363 18.15 28.34 -9.95
N ILE A 364 17.46 29.12 -10.79
CA ILE A 364 16.15 28.73 -11.35
C ILE A 364 16.27 27.47 -12.21
N THR A 365 17.34 27.37 -13.01
CA THR A 365 17.58 26.18 -13.86
C THR A 365 17.85 24.92 -13.03
N PHE A 366 18.69 24.97 -11.99
CA PHE A 366 18.97 23.80 -11.16
C PHE A 366 17.78 23.39 -10.29
N VAL A 367 17.02 24.34 -9.75
CA VAL A 367 15.81 24.03 -8.97
C VAL A 367 14.73 23.41 -9.87
N SER A 368 14.53 23.94 -11.09
CA SER A 368 13.59 23.35 -12.05
C SER A 368 14.05 21.97 -12.54
N LEU A 369 15.36 21.73 -12.69
CA LEU A 369 15.91 20.39 -12.93
C LEU A 369 15.58 19.44 -11.77
N GLY A 370 15.77 19.88 -10.53
CA GLY A 370 15.40 19.13 -9.32
C GLY A 370 13.93 18.72 -9.33
N ARG A 371 13.01 19.66 -9.59
CA ARG A 371 11.57 19.41 -9.72
C ARG A 371 11.21 18.48 -10.88
N TYR A 372 11.93 18.57 -12.00
CA TYR A 372 11.74 17.67 -13.13
C TYR A 372 12.11 16.23 -12.75
N ILE A 373 13.28 16.02 -12.15
CA ILE A 373 13.74 14.68 -11.73
C ILE A 373 12.84 14.12 -10.63
N GLU A 374 12.43 14.97 -9.68
CA GLU A 374 11.48 14.61 -8.62
C GLU A 374 10.16 14.05 -9.20
N ASN A 375 9.53 14.78 -10.12
CA ASN A 375 8.26 14.37 -10.71
C ASN A 375 8.41 13.17 -11.65
N LEU A 376 9.55 13.06 -12.35
CA LEU A 376 9.87 11.88 -13.14
C LEU A 376 9.98 10.62 -12.26
N ALA A 377 10.58 10.74 -11.08
CA ALA A 377 10.68 9.64 -10.12
C ALA A 377 9.31 9.24 -9.57
N LYS A 378 8.48 10.21 -9.18
CA LYS A 378 7.10 9.99 -8.72
C LYS A 378 6.21 9.33 -9.79
N GLY A 379 6.40 9.67 -11.07
CA GLY A 379 5.65 9.06 -12.17
C GLY A 379 5.94 7.57 -12.35
N LYS A 380 7.21 7.14 -12.19
CA LYS A 380 7.62 5.73 -12.34
C LYS A 380 7.17 4.82 -11.20
N THR A 381 6.70 5.38 -10.10
CA THR A 381 6.26 4.63 -8.91
C THR A 381 4.76 4.39 -8.91
N SER A 382 3.96 5.21 -9.62
CA SER A 382 2.52 4.96 -9.84
C SER A 382 2.21 3.89 -10.89
N ALA A 383 3.19 3.45 -11.68
CA ALA A 383 2.99 2.45 -12.75
C ALA A 383 2.44 1.12 -12.24
N ALA A 384 2.87 0.67 -11.06
CA ALA A 384 2.40 -0.59 -10.48
C ALA A 384 0.89 -0.58 -10.17
N LEU A 385 0.32 0.57 -9.84
CA LEU A 385 -1.13 0.72 -9.64
C LEU A 385 -1.86 0.66 -10.99
N THR A 386 -1.33 1.32 -12.01
CA THR A 386 -1.86 1.27 -13.38
C THR A 386 -1.84 -0.15 -13.94
N ASP A 387 -0.78 -0.92 -13.67
CA ASP A 387 -0.68 -2.32 -14.09
C ASP A 387 -1.75 -3.20 -13.43
N LEU A 388 -2.08 -2.96 -12.15
CA LEU A 388 -3.17 -3.66 -11.45
C LEU A 388 -4.55 -3.30 -12.02
N MET A 389 -4.78 -2.03 -12.36
CA MET A 389 -6.03 -1.59 -12.98
C MET A 389 -6.20 -2.14 -14.41
N ALA A 390 -5.11 -2.38 -15.13
CA ALA A 390 -5.15 -2.99 -16.46
C ALA A 390 -5.58 -4.47 -16.45
N LEU A 391 -5.69 -5.09 -15.27
CA LEU A 391 -6.13 -6.48 -15.14
C LEU A 391 -7.66 -6.62 -15.30
N THR A 392 -8.46 -5.60 -15.01
CA THR A 392 -9.92 -5.68 -15.24
C THR A 392 -10.24 -5.60 -16.73
N PRO A 393 -11.00 -6.54 -17.31
CA PRO A 393 -11.47 -6.42 -18.69
C PRO A 393 -12.46 -5.26 -18.83
N SER A 394 -12.54 -4.67 -20.04
CA SER A 394 -13.46 -3.57 -20.36
C SER A 394 -14.89 -4.03 -20.61
N SER A 395 -15.11 -5.30 -20.93
CA SER A 395 -16.40 -5.87 -21.27
C SER A 395 -16.55 -7.31 -20.78
N ALA A 396 -17.78 -7.72 -20.50
CA ALA A 396 -18.18 -9.08 -20.15
C ALA A 396 -19.29 -9.57 -21.10
N THR A 397 -19.33 -10.88 -21.35
CA THR A 397 -20.42 -11.52 -22.11
C THR A 397 -21.38 -12.18 -21.15
N ILE A 398 -22.63 -11.71 -21.09
CA ILE A 398 -23.67 -12.25 -20.19
C ILE A 398 -24.79 -12.92 -20.97
N PHE A 399 -25.53 -13.82 -20.32
CA PHE A 399 -26.79 -14.33 -20.85
C PHE A 399 -27.93 -13.34 -20.56
N VAL A 400 -28.79 -13.09 -21.56
CA VAL A 400 -29.90 -12.12 -21.45
C VAL A 400 -30.95 -12.59 -20.44
N THR A 401 -31.26 -13.88 -20.47
CA THR A 401 -32.21 -14.52 -19.55
C THR A 401 -31.47 -15.51 -18.66
N PRO A 402 -31.21 -15.18 -17.38
CA PRO A 402 -30.55 -16.12 -16.48
C PRO A 402 -31.49 -17.31 -16.19
N PRO A 403 -30.99 -18.56 -16.16
CA PRO A 403 -31.79 -19.71 -15.76
C PRO A 403 -32.19 -19.60 -14.28
N ALA A 404 -33.42 -20.02 -13.96
CA ALA A 404 -33.93 -20.06 -12.59
C ALA A 404 -33.07 -20.96 -11.68
N GLU A 405 -33.05 -20.69 -10.37
CA GLU A 405 -32.26 -21.46 -9.40
C GLU A 405 -32.55 -22.97 -9.50
N GLY A 406 -31.51 -23.76 -9.85
CA GLY A 406 -31.59 -25.22 -9.99
C GLY A 406 -32.02 -25.75 -11.36
N ALA A 407 -32.31 -24.88 -12.35
CA ALA A 407 -32.65 -25.31 -13.71
C ALA A 407 -31.39 -25.70 -14.52
N ALA A 408 -31.52 -26.75 -15.34
CA ALA A 408 -30.47 -27.16 -16.27
C ALA A 408 -30.20 -26.07 -17.30
N PHE A 409 -28.92 -25.77 -17.54
CA PHE A 409 -28.47 -24.70 -18.41
C PHE A 409 -28.62 -25.08 -19.90
N ASP A 410 -29.34 -24.27 -20.69
CA ASP A 410 -29.47 -24.46 -22.14
C ASP A 410 -28.49 -23.53 -22.91
N PRO A 411 -27.50 -24.08 -23.65
CA PRO A 411 -26.53 -23.31 -24.41
C PRO A 411 -27.11 -22.54 -25.61
N SER A 412 -28.40 -22.71 -25.94
CA SER A 412 -29.08 -21.94 -27.00
C SER A 412 -29.56 -20.54 -26.56
N THR A 413 -29.37 -20.19 -25.28
CA THR A 413 -29.77 -18.90 -24.71
C THR A 413 -28.98 -17.74 -25.33
N GLU A 414 -29.65 -16.65 -25.69
CA GLU A 414 -29.03 -15.48 -26.30
C GLU A 414 -28.02 -14.81 -25.35
N THR A 415 -26.86 -14.46 -25.89
CA THR A 415 -25.77 -13.78 -25.17
C THR A 415 -25.65 -12.34 -25.63
N ARG A 416 -25.33 -11.44 -24.69
CA ARG A 416 -25.11 -10.02 -24.95
C ARG A 416 -23.79 -9.59 -24.31
N LYS A 417 -22.98 -8.84 -25.06
CA LYS A 417 -21.74 -8.24 -24.57
C LYS A 417 -22.04 -6.89 -23.94
N ILE A 418 -21.69 -6.71 -22.66
CA ILE A 418 -21.89 -5.48 -21.90
C ILE A 418 -20.56 -4.96 -21.33
N PRO A 419 -20.43 -3.65 -21.06
CA PRO A 419 -19.32 -3.12 -20.27
C PRO A 419 -19.26 -3.75 -18.87
N THR A 420 -18.05 -3.96 -18.35
CA THR A 420 -17.85 -4.61 -17.03
C THR A 420 -18.51 -3.84 -15.88
N GLU A 421 -18.64 -2.52 -15.99
CA GLU A 421 -19.30 -1.67 -14.98
C GLU A 421 -20.81 -1.91 -14.87
N LEU A 422 -21.44 -2.50 -15.89
CA LEU A 422 -22.86 -2.84 -15.88
C LEU A 422 -23.13 -4.27 -15.37
N VAL A 423 -22.09 -5.03 -15.04
CA VAL A 423 -22.22 -6.40 -14.52
C VAL A 423 -22.77 -6.33 -13.09
N GLN A 424 -23.76 -7.18 -12.79
CA GLN A 424 -24.44 -7.22 -11.50
C GLN A 424 -24.33 -8.59 -10.84
N VAL A 425 -24.55 -8.61 -9.53
CA VAL A 425 -24.62 -9.86 -8.76
C VAL A 425 -25.80 -10.69 -9.26
N GLY A 426 -25.57 -11.97 -9.51
CA GLY A 426 -26.55 -12.90 -10.07
C GLY A 426 -26.46 -13.08 -11.60
N ASP A 427 -25.73 -12.22 -12.31
CA ASP A 427 -25.49 -12.40 -13.74
C ASP A 427 -24.75 -13.71 -14.04
N VAL A 428 -25.12 -14.38 -15.12
CA VAL A 428 -24.39 -15.54 -15.64
C VAL A 428 -23.50 -15.08 -16.78
N VAL A 429 -22.19 -15.19 -16.59
CA VAL A 429 -21.16 -14.76 -17.53
C VAL A 429 -20.64 -15.97 -18.30
N LEU A 430 -20.52 -15.83 -19.62
CA LEU A 430 -19.83 -16.78 -20.49
C LEU A 430 -18.37 -16.39 -20.58
N LEU A 431 -17.47 -17.31 -20.23
CA LEU A 431 -16.03 -17.12 -20.28
C LEU A 431 -15.43 -18.02 -21.35
N ILE A 432 -14.86 -17.42 -22.39
CA ILE A 432 -14.15 -18.17 -23.46
C ILE A 432 -12.67 -18.34 -23.13
N PRO A 433 -11.96 -19.30 -23.77
CA PRO A 433 -10.55 -19.53 -23.53
C PRO A 433 -9.69 -18.27 -23.74
N GLY A 434 -8.80 -17.97 -22.81
CA GLY A 434 -7.92 -16.80 -22.84
C GLY A 434 -8.57 -15.46 -22.43
N GLU A 435 -9.87 -15.43 -22.14
CA GLU A 435 -10.55 -14.22 -21.68
C GLU A 435 -10.23 -13.93 -20.20
N LYS A 436 -10.19 -12.64 -19.84
CA LYS A 436 -10.04 -12.23 -18.44
C LYS A 436 -11.40 -12.29 -17.73
N ILE A 437 -11.39 -12.74 -16.48
CA ILE A 437 -12.61 -12.84 -15.68
C ILE A 437 -13.06 -11.43 -15.25
N PRO A 438 -14.29 -10.99 -15.58
CA PRO A 438 -14.73 -9.61 -15.33
C PRO A 438 -15.11 -9.31 -13.87
N ALA A 439 -15.59 -10.31 -13.13
CA ALA A 439 -16.11 -10.16 -11.77
C ALA A 439 -15.92 -11.46 -10.98
N ASP A 440 -16.07 -11.42 -9.66
CA ASP A 440 -15.91 -12.62 -8.83
C ASP A 440 -17.17 -13.48 -8.90
N GLY A 441 -17.02 -14.80 -8.90
CA GLY A 441 -18.17 -15.68 -9.04
C GLY A 441 -17.93 -17.16 -8.78
N ILE A 442 -18.95 -17.97 -9.03
CA ILE A 442 -18.94 -19.43 -8.86
C ILE A 442 -19.24 -20.10 -10.19
N VAL A 443 -18.41 -21.07 -10.58
CA VAL A 443 -18.57 -21.82 -11.83
C VAL A 443 -19.84 -22.67 -11.79
N LEU A 444 -20.70 -22.53 -12.79
CA LEU A 444 -21.93 -23.31 -12.93
C LEU A 444 -21.72 -24.51 -13.86
N THR A 445 -21.08 -24.29 -15.01
CA THR A 445 -20.86 -25.35 -16.00
C THR A 445 -19.47 -25.26 -16.62
N GLY A 446 -18.96 -26.43 -17.02
CA GLY A 446 -17.63 -26.58 -17.60
C GLY A 446 -16.54 -26.80 -16.56
N SER A 447 -15.32 -26.97 -17.08
CA SER A 447 -14.10 -27.07 -16.29
C SER A 447 -12.97 -26.40 -17.05
N THR A 448 -12.13 -25.65 -16.34
CA THR A 448 -10.99 -24.94 -16.94
C THR A 448 -9.85 -24.83 -15.93
N SER A 449 -8.67 -24.46 -16.40
CA SER A 449 -7.57 -24.01 -15.53
C SER A 449 -7.54 -22.49 -15.57
N VAL A 450 -7.44 -21.81 -14.42
CA VAL A 450 -7.36 -20.35 -14.33
C VAL A 450 -5.97 -19.94 -13.89
N ASP A 451 -5.36 -19.02 -14.62
CA ASP A 451 -4.10 -18.39 -14.21
C ASP A 451 -4.40 -17.24 -13.24
N GLU A 452 -4.16 -17.50 -11.96
CA GLU A 452 -4.33 -16.55 -10.87
C GLU A 452 -3.03 -15.81 -10.52
N SER A 453 -1.94 -16.02 -11.27
CA SER A 453 -0.60 -15.51 -10.97
C SER A 453 -0.53 -13.99 -10.78
N MET A 454 -1.37 -13.22 -11.46
CA MET A 454 -1.37 -11.76 -11.33
C MET A 454 -1.99 -11.26 -10.02
N VAL A 455 -2.85 -12.07 -9.39
CA VAL A 455 -3.54 -11.72 -8.13
C VAL A 455 -2.90 -12.47 -6.96
N THR A 456 -2.79 -13.79 -7.05
CA THR A 456 -2.24 -14.65 -5.98
C THR A 456 -0.72 -14.73 -6.03
N GLY A 457 -0.11 -14.48 -7.19
CA GLY A 457 1.34 -14.63 -7.38
C GLY A 457 1.81 -16.08 -7.55
N GLU A 458 0.90 -17.05 -7.61
CA GLU A 458 1.22 -18.45 -7.87
C GLU A 458 1.37 -18.68 -9.37
N SER A 459 2.50 -19.24 -9.82
CA SER A 459 2.80 -19.40 -11.25
C SER A 459 2.12 -20.62 -11.89
N ILE A 460 1.49 -21.48 -11.09
CA ILE A 460 0.83 -22.70 -11.58
C ILE A 460 -0.66 -22.43 -11.72
N PRO A 461 -1.27 -22.62 -12.91
CA PRO A 461 -2.70 -22.44 -13.09
C PRO A 461 -3.51 -23.39 -12.20
N VAL A 462 -4.57 -22.85 -11.57
CA VAL A 462 -5.43 -23.58 -10.64
C VAL A 462 -6.60 -24.19 -11.40
N ALA A 463 -6.87 -25.48 -11.22
CA ALA A 463 -8.01 -26.15 -11.84
C ALA A 463 -9.33 -25.69 -11.18
N LYS A 464 -10.31 -25.30 -12.01
CA LYS A 464 -11.65 -24.89 -11.61
C LYS A 464 -12.68 -25.83 -12.24
N ILE A 465 -13.50 -26.41 -11.38
CA ILE A 465 -14.64 -27.26 -11.73
C ILE A 465 -15.95 -26.58 -11.30
N VAL A 466 -17.09 -27.20 -11.58
CA VAL A 466 -18.39 -26.74 -11.08
C VAL A 466 -18.32 -26.50 -9.56
N ASP A 467 -18.95 -25.43 -9.10
CA ASP A 467 -18.94 -24.90 -7.72
C ASP A 467 -17.59 -24.30 -7.25
N SER A 468 -16.58 -24.25 -8.11
CA SER A 468 -15.33 -23.54 -7.79
C SER A 468 -15.50 -22.03 -7.89
N GLN A 469 -14.86 -21.29 -6.97
CA GLN A 469 -14.80 -19.82 -7.03
C GLN A 469 -13.77 -19.33 -8.05
N VAL A 470 -14.14 -18.28 -8.77
CA VAL A 470 -13.29 -17.55 -9.71
C VAL A 470 -13.15 -16.08 -9.31
N ILE A 471 -11.98 -15.51 -9.56
CA ILE A 471 -11.59 -14.17 -9.12
C ILE A 471 -11.49 -13.22 -10.33
N GLY A 472 -12.07 -12.03 -10.24
CA GLY A 472 -11.99 -11.00 -11.27
C GLY A 472 -10.54 -10.56 -11.54
N GLY A 473 -10.22 -10.32 -12.81
CA GLY A 473 -8.89 -9.93 -13.30
C GLY A 473 -7.93 -11.09 -13.58
N THR A 474 -8.30 -12.32 -13.19
CA THR A 474 -7.53 -13.53 -13.53
C THR A 474 -7.81 -13.97 -14.98
N VAL A 475 -6.95 -14.83 -15.53
CA VAL A 475 -7.03 -15.22 -16.95
C VAL A 475 -7.54 -16.64 -17.08
N ASN A 476 -8.58 -16.83 -17.88
CA ASN A 476 -9.07 -18.16 -18.21
C ASN A 476 -8.06 -18.92 -19.08
N GLY A 477 -7.85 -20.20 -18.78
CA GLY A 477 -7.06 -21.10 -19.60
C GLY A 477 -7.81 -21.57 -20.84
N LEU A 478 -7.76 -22.89 -21.09
CA LEU A 478 -8.24 -23.47 -22.35
C LEU A 478 -9.72 -23.88 -22.36
N GLY A 479 -10.37 -23.93 -21.20
CA GLY A 479 -11.76 -24.38 -21.08
C GLY A 479 -12.77 -23.25 -21.19
N THR A 480 -13.91 -23.49 -21.83
CA THR A 480 -15.07 -22.60 -21.75
C THR A 480 -15.86 -22.91 -20.49
N VAL A 481 -16.14 -21.91 -19.68
CA VAL A 481 -16.93 -22.05 -18.45
C VAL A 481 -17.99 -20.97 -18.39
N THR A 482 -19.11 -21.30 -17.75
CA THR A 482 -20.08 -20.28 -17.32
C THR A 482 -20.02 -20.16 -15.82
N PHE A 483 -20.13 -18.94 -15.32
CA PHE A 483 -20.09 -18.69 -13.88
C PHE A 483 -21.12 -17.64 -13.50
N ARG A 484 -21.63 -17.76 -12.27
CA ARG A 484 -22.54 -16.78 -11.66
C ARG A 484 -21.75 -15.74 -10.90
N VAL A 485 -22.00 -14.48 -11.17
CA VAL A 485 -21.37 -13.35 -10.48
C VAL A 485 -21.88 -13.29 -9.04
N THR A 486 -20.95 -13.25 -8.09
CA THR A 486 -21.21 -13.12 -6.65
C THR A 486 -20.87 -11.73 -6.13
N ARG A 487 -19.83 -11.09 -6.68
CA ARG A 487 -19.42 -9.72 -6.37
C ARG A 487 -19.06 -8.99 -7.66
N ALA A 488 -19.53 -7.76 -7.83
CA ALA A 488 -19.34 -6.96 -9.03
C ALA A 488 -18.85 -5.54 -8.71
N GLY A 489 -18.28 -4.85 -9.71
CA GLY A 489 -17.83 -3.45 -9.58
C GLY A 489 -16.82 -3.21 -8.44
N LYS A 490 -17.18 -2.29 -7.52
CA LYS A 490 -16.35 -1.87 -6.37
C LYS A 490 -16.15 -3.01 -5.35
N ASP A 491 -17.00 -4.05 -5.36
CA ASP A 491 -16.99 -5.14 -4.39
C ASP A 491 -16.15 -6.36 -4.82
N THR A 492 -15.61 -6.36 -6.04
CA THR A 492 -14.71 -7.43 -6.50
C THR A 492 -13.42 -7.47 -5.69
N ALA A 493 -12.79 -8.64 -5.56
CA ALA A 493 -11.54 -8.80 -4.83
C ALA A 493 -10.44 -7.88 -5.36
N LEU A 494 -10.32 -7.73 -6.68
CA LEU A 494 -9.34 -6.84 -7.30
C LEU A 494 -9.61 -5.36 -6.98
N SER A 495 -10.86 -4.90 -7.06
CA SER A 495 -11.23 -3.53 -6.67
C SER A 495 -10.95 -3.24 -5.20
N GLN A 496 -11.19 -4.21 -4.32
CA GLN A 496 -10.84 -4.11 -2.91
C GLN A 496 -9.32 -4.01 -2.71
N ILE A 497 -8.52 -4.81 -3.44
CA ILE A 497 -7.05 -4.70 -3.41
C ILE A 497 -6.60 -3.31 -3.87
N VAL A 498 -7.17 -2.78 -4.96
CA VAL A 498 -6.85 -1.43 -5.47
C VAL A 498 -7.17 -0.38 -4.41
N LYS A 499 -8.37 -0.41 -3.82
CA LYS A 499 -8.77 0.50 -2.74
C LYS A 499 -7.82 0.43 -1.55
N LEU A 500 -7.43 -0.77 -1.12
CA LEU A 500 -6.48 -0.96 -0.03
C LEU A 500 -5.09 -0.37 -0.35
N VAL A 501 -4.62 -0.49 -1.60
CA VAL A 501 -3.35 0.11 -2.05
C VAL A 501 -3.46 1.63 -2.14
N GLU A 502 -4.60 2.17 -2.55
CA GLU A 502 -4.86 3.62 -2.56
C GLU A 502 -4.90 4.19 -1.14
N ASP A 503 -5.66 3.56 -0.22
CA ASP A 503 -5.73 3.91 1.21
C ASP A 503 -4.33 3.85 1.88
N ALA A 504 -3.50 2.91 1.43
CA ALA A 504 -2.12 2.81 1.87
C ALA A 504 -1.22 3.97 1.43
N GLN A 505 -1.46 4.51 0.23
CA GLN A 505 -0.70 5.63 -0.32
C GLN A 505 -1.20 6.98 0.20
N THR A 506 -2.45 7.06 0.63
CA THR A 506 -3.05 8.28 1.18
C THR A 506 -2.70 8.47 2.66
N SER A 507 -2.54 7.39 3.43
CA SER A 507 -2.26 7.47 4.86
C SER A 507 -0.78 7.74 5.20
N LYS A 508 -0.53 8.88 5.86
CA LYS A 508 0.82 9.32 6.25
C LYS A 508 1.44 8.44 7.34
N ALA A 509 2.73 8.11 7.16
CA ALA A 509 3.55 7.53 8.21
C ALA A 509 3.91 8.57 9.29
N PRO A 510 3.95 8.22 10.59
CA PRO A 510 4.42 9.13 11.64
C PRO A 510 5.83 9.68 11.37
N VAL A 511 6.75 8.88 10.83
CA VAL A 511 8.07 9.37 10.40
C VAL A 511 8.01 10.44 9.30
N GLN A 512 7.00 10.42 8.43
CA GLN A 512 6.77 11.49 7.44
C GLN A 512 6.31 12.77 8.12
N GLN A 513 5.39 12.68 9.09
CA GLN A 513 4.96 13.84 9.88
C GLN A 513 6.13 14.46 10.66
N PHE A 514 7.04 13.64 11.17
CA PHE A 514 8.27 14.12 11.79
C PHE A 514 9.15 14.89 10.79
N ALA A 515 9.41 14.32 9.60
CA ALA A 515 10.18 15.00 8.55
C ALA A 515 9.54 16.33 8.12
N ASP A 516 8.22 16.36 7.99
CA ASP A 516 7.46 17.56 7.62
C ASP A 516 7.53 18.65 8.70
N ARG A 517 7.41 18.27 9.98
CA ARG A 517 7.60 19.17 11.13
C ARG A 517 9.02 19.73 11.20
N VAL A 518 10.02 18.87 10.99
CA VAL A 518 11.43 19.29 10.96
C VAL A 518 11.64 20.29 9.82
N ALA A 519 11.13 20.02 8.62
CA ALA A 519 11.23 20.93 7.50
C ALA A 519 10.58 22.31 7.79
N GLY A 520 9.41 22.32 8.44
CA GLY A 520 8.72 23.55 8.84
C GLY A 520 9.50 24.41 9.83
N ILE A 521 10.19 23.79 10.79
CA ILE A 521 11.05 24.50 11.78
C ILE A 521 12.38 24.92 11.14
N PHE A 522 12.88 24.13 10.19
CA PHE A 522 14.19 24.34 9.59
C PHE A 522 14.26 25.62 8.73
N VAL A 523 13.20 25.93 7.97
CA VAL A 523 13.20 27.10 7.06
C VAL A 523 13.40 28.45 7.80
N PRO A 524 12.66 28.75 8.89
CA PRO A 524 12.91 29.97 9.68
C PRO A 524 14.31 30.05 10.30
N ILE A 525 14.86 28.92 10.73
CA ILE A 525 16.23 28.85 11.29
C ILE A 525 17.25 29.24 10.22
N VAL A 526 17.12 28.68 9.02
CA VAL A 526 18.00 28.96 7.88
C VAL A 526 17.96 30.43 7.48
N LEU A 527 16.76 31.02 7.39
CA LEU A 527 16.62 32.44 7.07
C LEU A 527 17.28 33.33 8.14
N SER A 528 17.13 32.94 9.41
CA SER A 528 17.76 33.62 10.54
C SER A 528 19.29 33.49 10.49
N LEU A 529 19.83 32.32 10.14
CA LEU A 529 21.27 32.09 9.94
C LEU A 529 21.81 32.85 8.73
N ALA A 530 21.05 32.94 7.63
CA ALA A 530 21.43 33.72 6.45
C ALA A 530 21.53 35.22 6.77
N LEU A 531 20.56 35.75 7.51
CA LEU A 531 20.58 37.13 8.00
C LEU A 531 21.74 37.37 8.97
N LEU A 532 21.95 36.45 9.92
CA LEU A 532 23.10 36.49 10.84
C LEU A 532 24.42 36.51 10.07
N THR A 533 24.56 35.67 9.04
CA THR A 533 25.75 35.60 8.18
C THR A 533 25.98 36.93 7.48
N LEU A 534 24.93 37.53 6.92
CA LEU A 534 25.01 38.85 6.27
C LEU A 534 25.50 39.92 7.25
N ILE A 535 24.90 40.00 8.44
CA ILE A 535 25.22 41.02 9.46
C ILE A 535 26.62 40.79 10.03
N ALA A 536 26.98 39.56 10.38
CA ALA A 536 28.27 39.22 10.97
C ALA A 536 29.42 39.54 10.02
N TRP A 537 29.33 39.14 8.74
CA TRP A 537 30.36 39.46 7.76
C TRP A 537 30.42 40.94 7.42
N LEU A 538 29.27 41.64 7.41
CA LEU A 538 29.25 43.08 7.22
C LEU A 538 29.96 43.79 8.38
N ALA A 539 29.67 43.41 9.63
CA ALA A 539 30.35 43.95 10.81
C ALA A 539 31.86 43.66 10.79
N ILE A 540 32.27 42.43 10.50
CA ILE A 540 33.70 42.06 10.38
C ILE A 540 34.37 42.87 9.27
N SER A 541 33.71 43.07 8.13
CA SER A 541 34.27 43.81 6.99
C SER A 541 34.44 45.31 7.24
N GLU A 542 33.73 45.87 8.22
CA GLU A 542 33.84 47.28 8.64
C GLU A 542 34.76 47.46 9.86
N MET A 543 34.85 46.47 10.75
CA MET A 543 35.66 46.55 11.97
C MET A 543 37.14 46.21 11.74
N ASP A 544 37.48 45.37 10.76
CA ASP A 544 38.84 44.88 10.56
C ASP A 544 39.59 45.64 9.46
N SER A 545 40.89 45.87 9.65
CA SER A 545 41.73 46.62 8.69
C SER A 545 41.96 45.79 7.41
N THR A 546 42.01 46.46 6.26
CA THR A 546 42.01 45.88 4.89
C THR A 546 43.07 44.82 4.59
N SER A 547 44.05 44.59 5.49
CA SER A 547 45.14 43.63 5.36
C SER A 547 44.87 42.22 5.93
N SER A 548 43.90 42.04 6.83
CA SER A 548 43.56 40.73 7.44
C SER A 548 42.36 40.05 6.78
N LEU A 549 41.68 40.74 5.86
CA LEU A 549 40.48 40.22 5.19
C LEU A 549 40.82 39.11 4.19
N PRO A 550 39.99 38.04 4.11
CA PRO A 550 40.17 36.97 3.13
C PRO A 550 40.19 37.47 1.68
N SER A 551 40.93 36.77 0.81
CA SER A 551 41.18 37.15 -0.59
C SER A 551 39.94 37.43 -1.45
N ILE A 552 38.77 36.91 -1.06
CA ILE A 552 37.49 37.17 -1.72
C ILE A 552 37.05 38.64 -1.61
N PHE A 553 37.42 39.35 -0.54
CA PHE A 553 37.11 40.77 -0.33
C PHE A 553 38.07 41.71 -1.08
N SER A 554 39.21 41.19 -1.54
CA SER A 554 40.26 41.95 -2.21
C SER A 554 40.12 41.99 -3.75
N SER A 555 39.05 41.40 -4.29
CA SER A 555 38.84 41.31 -5.75
C SER A 555 38.41 42.67 -6.35
N PRO A 556 39.00 43.10 -7.48
CA PRO A 556 38.68 44.38 -8.10
C PRO A 556 37.23 44.43 -8.59
N GLY A 557 36.53 45.54 -8.30
CA GLY A 557 35.13 45.76 -8.71
C GLY A 557 34.07 45.13 -7.80
N VAL A 558 34.48 44.52 -6.68
CA VAL A 558 33.56 43.87 -5.73
C VAL A 558 33.26 44.79 -4.55
N SER A 559 31.97 45.04 -4.29
CA SER A 559 31.57 45.72 -3.06
C SER A 559 31.65 44.76 -1.87
N LYS A 560 32.10 45.24 -0.69
CA LYS A 560 32.10 44.44 0.56
C LYS A 560 30.71 43.83 0.82
N PHE A 561 29.68 44.65 0.64
CA PHE A 561 28.28 44.24 0.72
C PHE A 561 27.94 43.11 -0.26
N GLY A 562 28.42 43.18 -1.50
CA GLY A 562 28.21 42.15 -2.52
C GLY A 562 28.79 40.78 -2.14
N VAL A 563 29.93 40.73 -1.45
CA VAL A 563 30.50 39.47 -0.93
C VAL A 563 29.63 38.91 0.20
N CYS A 564 29.23 39.75 1.16
CA CYS A 564 28.37 39.33 2.28
C CYS A 564 27.01 38.83 1.76
N LEU A 565 26.44 39.52 0.77
CA LEU A 565 25.21 39.12 0.11
C LEU A 565 25.37 37.78 -0.64
N LYS A 566 26.51 37.55 -1.30
CA LYS A 566 26.81 36.28 -1.97
C LYS A 566 26.87 35.10 -0.98
N LEU A 567 27.46 35.29 0.19
CA LEU A 567 27.46 34.28 1.27
C LEU A 567 26.05 34.05 1.81
N CYS A 568 25.28 35.11 2.03
CA CYS A 568 23.87 35.03 2.44
C CYS A 568 23.03 34.21 1.45
N ILE A 569 23.12 34.50 0.14
CA ILE A 569 22.43 33.74 -0.91
C ILE A 569 22.88 32.28 -0.91
N SER A 570 24.18 32.01 -0.69
CA SER A 570 24.69 30.64 -0.60
C SER A 570 24.05 29.85 0.56
N VAL A 571 23.90 30.48 1.73
CA VAL A 571 23.23 29.86 2.89
C VAL A 571 21.76 29.58 2.61
N VAL A 572 21.04 30.54 2.02
CA VAL A 572 19.62 30.37 1.66
C VAL A 572 19.41 29.21 0.67
N VAL A 573 20.28 29.10 -0.32
CA VAL A 573 20.18 28.07 -1.37
C VAL A 573 20.59 26.71 -0.86
N VAL A 574 21.70 26.59 -0.14
CA VAL A 574 22.25 25.29 0.26
C VAL A 574 21.32 24.52 1.19
N ALA A 575 20.54 25.27 1.98
CA ALA A 575 19.72 24.73 3.04
C ALA A 575 18.31 24.35 2.59
N CYS A 576 18.05 24.10 1.30
CA CYS A 576 16.77 23.52 0.92
C CYS A 576 16.60 22.12 1.53
N PRO A 577 15.54 21.85 2.33
CA PRO A 577 15.24 20.50 2.84
C PRO A 577 14.57 19.60 1.78
N CYS A 578 14.79 19.86 0.50
CA CYS A 578 14.19 19.17 -0.65
C CYS A 578 14.29 17.63 -0.52
N ALA A 579 15.49 17.13 -0.23
CA ALA A 579 15.76 15.70 -0.08
C ALA A 579 15.09 15.09 1.17
N LEU A 580 14.92 15.87 2.23
CA LEU A 580 14.31 15.42 3.49
C LEU A 580 12.81 15.11 3.29
N GLY A 581 12.09 16.00 2.59
CA GLY A 581 10.66 15.84 2.33
C GLY A 581 10.32 14.76 1.29
N LEU A 582 11.27 14.35 0.45
CA LEU A 582 11.08 13.30 -0.56
C LEU A 582 11.50 11.91 -0.10
N SER A 583 12.43 11.83 0.84
CA SER A 583 13.03 10.58 1.34
C SER A 583 11.98 9.53 1.69
N THR A 584 11.05 9.90 2.58
CA THR A 584 10.01 9.01 3.10
C THR A 584 8.97 8.63 2.04
N PRO A 585 8.26 9.56 1.37
CA PRO A 585 7.20 9.19 0.44
C PRO A 585 7.69 8.34 -0.74
N THR A 586 8.90 8.58 -1.26
CA THR A 586 9.45 7.77 -2.35
C THR A 586 9.80 6.35 -1.90
N ALA A 587 10.39 6.19 -0.71
CA ALA A 587 10.74 4.87 -0.20
C ALA A 587 9.48 4.04 0.15
N VAL A 588 8.47 4.67 0.76
CA VAL A 588 7.18 4.02 1.05
C VAL A 588 6.51 3.58 -0.25
N MET A 589 6.38 4.47 -1.24
CA MET A 589 5.69 4.15 -2.50
C MET A 589 6.37 3.04 -3.30
N VAL A 590 7.71 3.06 -3.42
CA VAL A 590 8.44 1.96 -4.08
C VAL A 590 8.29 0.66 -3.28
N GLY A 591 8.41 0.75 -1.95
CA GLY A 591 8.35 -0.40 -1.06
C GLY A 591 6.98 -1.09 -1.04
N THR A 592 5.89 -0.33 -0.96
CA THR A 592 4.52 -0.86 -1.01
C THR A 592 4.18 -1.42 -2.39
N GLY A 593 4.64 -0.78 -3.47
CA GLY A 593 4.49 -1.32 -4.83
C GLY A 593 5.20 -2.67 -5.02
N VAL A 594 6.44 -2.81 -4.53
CA VAL A 594 7.17 -4.09 -4.54
C VAL A 594 6.48 -5.11 -3.62
N GLY A 595 5.95 -4.68 -2.47
CA GLY A 595 5.15 -5.53 -1.58
C GLY A 595 3.93 -6.11 -2.28
N ALA A 596 3.14 -5.26 -2.94
CA ALA A 596 1.93 -5.67 -3.66
C ALA A 596 2.23 -6.70 -4.76
N GLN A 597 3.31 -6.50 -5.55
CA GLN A 597 3.77 -7.47 -6.54
C GLN A 597 4.17 -8.83 -5.94
N ASN A 598 4.51 -8.87 -4.65
CA ASN A 598 4.83 -10.09 -3.92
C ASN A 598 3.66 -10.59 -3.07
N GLY A 599 2.44 -10.08 -3.24
CA GLY A 599 1.25 -10.49 -2.48
C GLY A 599 1.20 -9.95 -1.05
N ILE A 600 1.91 -8.86 -0.74
CA ILE A 600 1.97 -8.21 0.58
C ILE A 600 1.38 -6.81 0.47
N LEU A 601 0.15 -6.64 0.96
CA LEU A 601 -0.55 -5.36 0.93
C LEU A 601 -0.41 -4.68 2.29
N ILE A 602 0.23 -3.52 2.31
CA ILE A 602 0.48 -2.75 3.54
C ILE A 602 -0.53 -1.62 3.60
N LYS A 603 -1.45 -1.62 4.57
CA LYS A 603 -2.41 -0.52 4.78
C LYS A 603 -1.76 0.60 5.57
N GLY A 604 -1.09 1.46 4.81
CA GLY A 604 -0.69 2.77 5.29
C GLY A 604 0.64 2.87 6.01
N GLY A 605 1.01 4.11 6.31
CA GLY A 605 2.33 4.41 6.86
C GLY A 605 2.56 3.97 8.30
N LYS A 606 1.52 3.83 9.12
CA LYS A 606 1.62 3.37 10.53
C LYS A 606 2.00 1.88 10.60
N ALA A 607 1.36 1.06 9.77
CA ALA A 607 1.66 -0.37 9.64
C ALA A 607 3.13 -0.60 9.32
N LEU A 608 3.66 0.17 8.37
CA LEU A 608 5.05 0.08 7.94
C LEU A 608 6.05 0.42 9.07
N GLU A 609 5.72 1.39 9.92
CA GLU A 609 6.55 1.75 11.08
C GLU A 609 6.46 0.70 12.19
N ALA A 610 5.27 0.15 12.44
CA ALA A 610 5.07 -0.92 13.40
C ALA A 610 5.92 -2.16 13.07
N CYS A 611 6.09 -2.51 11.79
CA CYS A 611 6.95 -3.61 11.33
C CYS A 611 8.38 -3.59 11.91
N ARG A 612 8.92 -2.42 12.20
CA ARG A 612 10.26 -2.29 12.81
C ARG A 612 10.29 -2.73 14.26
N ASN A 613 9.27 -2.37 15.03
CA ASN A 613 9.26 -2.47 16.48
C ASN A 613 8.70 -3.81 16.98
N ILE A 614 8.25 -4.68 16.07
CA ILE A 614 7.70 -5.98 16.42
C ILE A 614 8.78 -6.90 16.95
N LYS A 615 8.55 -7.33 18.19
CA LYS A 615 9.35 -8.34 18.88
C LYS A 615 8.56 -9.62 19.16
N ARG A 616 7.23 -9.56 19.12
CA ARG A 616 6.37 -10.71 19.36
C ARG A 616 5.29 -10.82 18.29
N VAL A 617 5.07 -12.04 17.78
CA VAL A 617 4.02 -12.37 16.82
C VAL A 617 3.11 -13.40 17.48
N ILE A 618 1.83 -13.07 17.56
CA ILE A 618 0.76 -13.93 18.05
C ILE A 618 0.06 -14.51 16.82
N LEU A 619 0.01 -15.83 16.73
CA LEU A 619 -0.64 -16.55 15.64
C LEU A 619 -1.98 -17.09 16.12
N ASP A 620 -3.04 -16.87 15.33
CA ASP A 620 -4.24 -17.68 15.46
C ASP A 620 -3.95 -19.12 15.00
N LYS A 621 -4.69 -20.08 15.55
CA LYS A 621 -4.51 -21.50 15.21
C LYS A 621 -5.21 -21.88 13.91
N THR A 622 -6.53 -21.68 13.84
CA THR A 622 -7.39 -22.29 12.82
C THR A 622 -7.28 -21.49 11.53
N GLY A 623 -6.87 -22.12 10.42
CA GLY A 623 -6.77 -21.45 9.11
C GLY A 623 -5.54 -20.55 8.94
N THR A 624 -4.91 -20.16 10.05
CA THR A 624 -3.61 -19.48 10.08
C THR A 624 -2.44 -20.47 10.16
N VAL A 625 -2.24 -21.16 11.30
CA VAL A 625 -1.20 -22.21 11.47
C VAL A 625 -1.60 -23.53 10.83
N THR A 626 -2.90 -23.83 10.84
CA THR A 626 -3.49 -25.03 10.25
C THR A 626 -4.16 -24.73 8.92
N GLU A 627 -4.51 -25.78 8.18
CA GLU A 627 -5.26 -25.63 6.92
C GLU A 627 -6.70 -25.14 7.13
N GLY A 628 -7.21 -25.20 8.37
CA GLY A 628 -8.59 -24.79 8.70
C GLY A 628 -9.63 -25.76 8.15
N LYS A 629 -9.19 -26.93 7.67
CA LYS A 629 -10.01 -28.00 7.12
C LYS A 629 -9.74 -29.25 7.93
N VAL A 630 -10.80 -29.85 8.45
CA VAL A 630 -10.66 -31.14 9.12
C VAL A 630 -10.32 -32.20 8.07
N GLN A 631 -9.30 -33.01 8.34
CA GLN A 631 -8.91 -34.13 7.48
C GLN A 631 -8.79 -35.40 8.31
N VAL A 632 -8.94 -36.54 7.64
CA VAL A 632 -8.64 -37.84 8.24
C VAL A 632 -7.13 -37.95 8.38
N SER A 633 -6.65 -37.97 9.62
CA SER A 633 -5.23 -38.10 9.95
C SER A 633 -4.77 -39.55 9.91
N GLU A 634 -5.59 -40.46 10.41
CA GLU A 634 -5.23 -41.85 10.59
C GLU A 634 -6.49 -42.74 10.58
N ILE A 635 -6.33 -43.96 10.07
CA ILE A 635 -7.39 -44.95 9.96
C ILE A 635 -6.93 -46.25 10.61
N VAL A 636 -7.76 -46.85 11.45
CA VAL A 636 -7.52 -48.18 12.00
C VAL A 636 -8.69 -49.11 11.69
N TRP A 637 -8.34 -50.30 11.18
CA TRP A 637 -9.28 -51.36 10.84
C TRP A 637 -9.44 -52.35 12.01
N ALA A 638 -10.65 -52.87 12.20
CA ALA A 638 -10.89 -53.94 13.15
C ALA A 638 -10.27 -55.28 12.67
N THR A 639 -9.48 -55.94 13.52
CA THR A 639 -8.81 -57.22 13.23
C THR A 639 -9.37 -58.35 14.10
N SER A 640 -9.52 -59.55 13.54
CA SER A 640 -10.09 -60.72 14.23
C SER A 640 -9.08 -61.61 14.97
N ASN A 641 -7.76 -61.41 14.80
CA ASN A 641 -6.73 -62.31 15.35
C ASN A 641 -5.70 -61.59 16.25
N GLU A 642 -5.35 -62.24 17.37
CA GLU A 642 -4.43 -61.81 18.43
C GLU A 642 -2.93 -61.86 18.07
N LEU A 643 -2.56 -62.22 16.84
CA LEU A 643 -1.17 -62.33 16.42
C LEU A 643 -1.02 -61.70 15.04
N VAL A 644 -0.30 -60.58 14.99
CA VAL A 644 0.72 -60.22 14.01
C VAL A 644 1.00 -58.72 14.17
N HIS A 645 1.99 -58.42 15.01
CA HIS A 645 2.81 -57.22 14.90
C HIS A 645 3.83 -57.50 13.78
N GLU A 646 3.39 -57.60 12.53
CA GLU A 646 4.32 -57.52 11.40
C GLU A 646 4.32 -56.09 10.91
N LEU A 647 5.51 -55.49 11.02
CA LEU A 647 5.90 -54.24 10.41
C LEU A 647 5.38 -54.21 8.96
N VAL A 648 4.38 -53.37 8.72
CA VAL A 648 3.83 -53.14 7.38
C VAL A 648 4.91 -52.44 6.56
N ASP A 649 5.51 -53.17 5.63
CA ASP A 649 6.28 -52.61 4.52
C ASP A 649 5.35 -51.68 3.71
N SER A 650 5.65 -50.39 3.75
CA SER A 650 4.92 -49.28 3.13
C SER A 650 5.03 -49.23 1.60
N SER A 651 5.13 -50.38 0.92
CA SER A 651 5.47 -50.44 -0.51
C SER A 651 4.33 -50.89 -1.43
N ASN A 652 3.15 -51.29 -0.92
CA ASN A 652 2.00 -51.69 -1.75
C ASN A 652 0.64 -51.35 -1.12
N GLU A 653 0.24 -50.08 -1.16
CA GLU A 653 -1.08 -49.61 -0.70
C GLU A 653 -2.25 -50.38 -1.34
N ASN A 654 -2.11 -50.78 -2.61
CA ASN A 654 -3.14 -51.54 -3.34
C ASN A 654 -3.44 -52.92 -2.74
N ARG A 655 -2.44 -53.60 -2.13
CA ARG A 655 -2.67 -54.91 -1.49
C ARG A 655 -3.45 -54.80 -0.19
N ASP A 656 -3.32 -53.67 0.52
CA ASP A 656 -4.00 -53.47 1.80
C ASP A 656 -5.49 -53.17 1.60
N LEU A 657 -5.86 -52.51 0.50
CA LEU A 657 -7.26 -52.19 0.13
C LEU A 657 -8.08 -53.39 -0.38
N SER A 658 -7.42 -54.47 -0.84
CA SER A 658 -8.10 -55.72 -1.28
C SER A 658 -8.42 -56.68 -0.13
N ARG A 659 -7.96 -56.41 1.10
CA ARG A 659 -8.21 -57.28 2.26
C ARG A 659 -9.70 -57.28 2.65
N THR A 660 -10.18 -58.42 3.13
CA THR A 660 -11.53 -58.57 3.67
C THR A 660 -11.65 -57.90 5.03
N THR A 661 -12.77 -57.23 5.26
CA THR A 661 -13.10 -56.59 6.54
C THR A 661 -13.69 -57.60 7.54
N LEU A 662 -13.88 -57.17 8.79
CA LEU A 662 -14.55 -57.97 9.82
C LEU A 662 -16.01 -58.33 9.47
N ALA A 663 -16.60 -57.68 8.47
CA ALA A 663 -17.93 -57.96 7.92
C ALA A 663 -17.84 -58.65 6.54
N PRO A 664 -17.62 -59.98 6.47
CA PRO A 664 -17.59 -60.69 5.19
C PRO A 664 -18.94 -60.58 4.45
N PRO A 665 -18.97 -60.43 3.10
CA PRO A 665 -17.87 -60.53 2.14
C PRO A 665 -17.17 -59.18 1.78
N LEU A 666 -17.35 -58.11 2.56
CA LEU A 666 -16.93 -56.76 2.16
C LEU A 666 -15.41 -56.57 2.22
N GLN A 667 -14.84 -56.06 1.13
CA GLN A 667 -13.43 -55.64 1.06
C GLN A 667 -13.26 -54.19 1.50
N ARG A 668 -12.05 -53.81 1.91
CA ARG A 668 -11.77 -52.47 2.46
C ARG A 668 -12.08 -51.34 1.47
N HIS A 669 -11.73 -51.49 0.19
CA HIS A 669 -12.10 -50.49 -0.83
C HIS A 669 -13.62 -50.37 -1.02
N THR A 670 -14.37 -51.47 -0.94
CA THR A 670 -15.84 -51.45 -1.02
C THR A 670 -16.43 -50.71 0.17
N LEU A 671 -15.88 -50.91 1.38
CA LEU A 671 -16.31 -50.16 2.56
C LEU A 671 -16.01 -48.67 2.43
N LEU A 672 -14.82 -48.29 1.94
CA LEU A 672 -14.48 -46.88 1.72
C LEU A 672 -15.39 -46.23 0.67
N ALA A 673 -15.80 -46.97 -0.36
CA ALA A 673 -16.77 -46.50 -1.35
C ALA A 673 -18.16 -46.26 -0.71
N LEU A 674 -18.65 -47.22 0.09
CA LEU A 674 -19.91 -47.08 0.84
C LEU A 674 -19.84 -45.89 1.82
N LEU A 675 -18.75 -45.76 2.57
CA LEU A 675 -18.52 -44.68 3.51
C LEU A 675 -18.50 -43.32 2.81
N SER A 676 -17.81 -43.22 1.67
CA SER A 676 -17.74 -41.98 0.89
C SER A 676 -19.12 -41.55 0.38
N LEU A 677 -19.94 -42.50 -0.07
CA LEU A 677 -21.31 -42.24 -0.50
C LEU A 677 -22.22 -41.83 0.67
N ALA A 678 -22.13 -42.53 1.81
CA ALA A 678 -22.90 -42.20 3.01
C ALA A 678 -22.61 -40.76 3.48
N GLU A 679 -21.33 -40.44 3.64
CA GLU A 679 -20.91 -39.16 4.21
C GLU A 679 -21.02 -38.00 3.21
N SER A 680 -21.03 -38.27 1.89
CA SER A 680 -21.26 -37.23 0.87
C SER A 680 -22.66 -36.59 0.93
N ARG A 681 -23.64 -37.28 1.53
CA ARG A 681 -25.00 -36.78 1.78
C ARG A 681 -25.09 -35.89 3.03
N SER A 682 -24.07 -35.88 3.87
CA SER A 682 -24.05 -35.13 5.14
C SER A 682 -23.29 -33.82 4.98
N GLU A 683 -23.88 -32.72 5.45
CA GLU A 683 -23.28 -31.38 5.42
C GLU A 683 -22.27 -31.14 6.56
N HIS A 684 -22.14 -32.10 7.48
CA HIS A 684 -21.26 -31.95 8.63
C HIS A 684 -19.78 -31.89 8.18
N PRO A 685 -18.94 -30.95 8.68
CA PRO A 685 -17.54 -30.83 8.25
C PRO A 685 -16.71 -32.11 8.39
N LEU A 686 -16.98 -32.92 9.41
CA LEU A 686 -16.37 -34.24 9.59
C LEU A 686 -16.76 -35.22 8.47
N ALA A 687 -18.03 -35.22 8.06
CA ALA A 687 -18.53 -36.07 7.00
C ALA A 687 -17.89 -35.72 5.65
N VAL A 688 -17.84 -34.42 5.33
CA VAL A 688 -17.17 -33.91 4.13
C VAL A 688 -15.70 -34.35 4.09
N ALA A 689 -15.00 -34.29 5.23
CA ALA A 689 -13.62 -34.75 5.36
C ALA A 689 -13.47 -36.26 5.11
N VAL A 690 -14.33 -37.08 5.71
CA VAL A 690 -14.33 -38.55 5.52
C VAL A 690 -14.64 -38.92 4.06
N ALA A 691 -15.63 -38.27 3.45
CA ALA A 691 -16.03 -38.53 2.06
C ALA A 691 -14.98 -38.07 1.04
N ALA A 692 -14.28 -36.96 1.33
CA ALA A 692 -13.15 -36.51 0.52
C ALA A 692 -11.98 -37.51 0.62
N HIS A 693 -11.62 -37.91 1.84
CA HIS A 693 -10.52 -38.85 2.06
C HIS A 693 -10.79 -40.21 1.41
N GLY A 694 -11.99 -40.76 1.55
CA GLY A 694 -12.34 -42.03 0.91
C GLY A 694 -12.25 -41.97 -0.63
N ARG A 695 -12.66 -40.86 -1.25
CA ARG A 695 -12.50 -40.64 -2.70
C ARG A 695 -11.04 -40.51 -3.12
N GLU A 696 -10.23 -39.80 -2.34
CA GLU A 696 -8.80 -39.60 -2.61
C GLU A 696 -8.03 -40.93 -2.55
N VAL A 697 -8.27 -41.73 -1.50
CA VAL A 697 -7.63 -43.06 -1.35
C VAL A 697 -8.03 -44.00 -2.50
N LEU A 698 -9.30 -44.00 -2.91
CA LEU A 698 -9.76 -44.80 -4.05
C LEU A 698 -9.13 -44.32 -5.37
N SER A 699 -9.04 -43.00 -5.58
CA SER A 699 -8.42 -42.41 -6.76
C SER A 699 -6.92 -42.72 -6.85
N ASN A 700 -6.18 -42.61 -5.74
CA ASN A 700 -4.75 -42.93 -5.68
C ASN A 700 -4.50 -44.43 -5.96
N ALA A 701 -5.44 -45.29 -5.59
CA ALA A 701 -5.43 -46.71 -5.93
C ALA A 701 -5.86 -47.02 -7.39
N GLY A 702 -6.22 -46.00 -8.19
CA GLY A 702 -6.66 -46.15 -9.58
C GLY A 702 -8.08 -46.72 -9.75
N LEU A 703 -8.90 -46.69 -8.70
CA LEU A 703 -10.30 -47.15 -8.75
C LEU A 703 -11.22 -46.02 -9.24
N PRO A 704 -12.31 -46.34 -9.97
CA PRO A 704 -13.29 -45.34 -10.40
C PRO A 704 -13.97 -44.69 -9.18
N PRO A 705 -14.46 -43.44 -9.31
CA PRO A 705 -15.19 -42.77 -8.24
C PRO A 705 -16.36 -43.64 -7.80
N PRO A 706 -16.70 -43.64 -6.49
CA PRO A 706 -17.76 -44.49 -5.97
C PRO A 706 -19.09 -44.07 -6.61
N LEU A 707 -19.62 -44.94 -7.47
CA LEU A 707 -20.95 -44.83 -8.05
C LEU A 707 -21.88 -45.68 -7.18
N GLY A 708 -23.06 -45.19 -6.82
CA GLY A 708 -24.02 -45.90 -5.97
C GLY A 708 -25.21 -45.03 -5.58
N GLU A 709 -26.32 -45.69 -5.24
CA GLU A 709 -27.55 -45.03 -4.81
C GLU A 709 -27.71 -45.17 -3.29
N VAL A 710 -27.93 -44.03 -2.62
CA VAL A 710 -28.28 -43.98 -1.20
C VAL A 710 -29.80 -44.09 -1.11
N LEU A 711 -30.30 -45.26 -0.69
CA LEU A 711 -31.73 -45.59 -0.65
C LEU A 711 -32.43 -44.98 0.57
N ASP A 712 -31.75 -44.97 1.71
CA ASP A 712 -32.25 -44.46 2.99
C ASP A 712 -31.12 -43.71 3.68
N PHE A 713 -31.40 -42.55 4.27
CA PHE A 713 -30.41 -41.70 4.93
C PHE A 713 -31.06 -40.99 6.11
N GLU A 714 -30.54 -41.24 7.30
CA GLU A 714 -31.02 -40.65 8.56
C GLU A 714 -29.84 -40.05 9.32
N THR A 715 -29.97 -38.77 9.69
CA THR A 715 -29.01 -38.06 10.54
C THR A 715 -29.54 -38.03 11.97
N VAL A 716 -28.78 -38.56 12.92
CA VAL A 716 -29.11 -38.50 14.36
C VAL A 716 -28.27 -37.38 14.98
N PRO A 717 -28.88 -36.23 15.35
CA PRO A 717 -28.15 -35.08 15.86
C PRO A 717 -27.33 -35.44 17.10
N GLY A 718 -26.05 -35.09 17.09
CA GLY A 718 -25.14 -35.34 18.20
C GLY A 718 -24.59 -36.78 18.30
N GLU A 719 -25.04 -37.71 17.46
CA GLU A 719 -24.61 -39.11 17.48
C GLU A 719 -23.90 -39.54 16.19
N GLY A 720 -24.53 -39.33 15.02
CA GLY A 720 -23.97 -39.79 13.75
C GLY A 720 -24.97 -39.85 12.59
N VAL A 721 -24.59 -40.59 11.54
CA VAL A 721 -25.40 -40.84 10.34
C VAL A 721 -25.63 -42.33 10.13
N GLU A 722 -26.82 -42.68 9.65
CA GLU A 722 -27.21 -44.02 9.23
C GLU A 722 -27.65 -43.99 7.77
N ALA A 723 -27.09 -44.87 6.93
CA ALA A 723 -27.37 -44.89 5.51
C ALA A 723 -27.52 -46.32 4.97
N LEU A 724 -28.53 -46.56 4.14
CA LEU A 724 -28.68 -47.78 3.34
C LEU A 724 -28.21 -47.51 1.92
N ILE A 725 -27.17 -48.21 1.48
CA ILE A 725 -26.52 -47.93 0.20
C ILE A 725 -26.54 -49.16 -0.69
N GLN A 726 -26.78 -48.93 -1.98
CA GLN A 726 -26.71 -49.94 -3.03
C GLN A 726 -25.65 -49.54 -4.08
N LEU A 727 -24.65 -50.40 -4.27
CA LEU A 727 -23.62 -50.20 -5.29
C LEU A 727 -24.09 -50.75 -6.66
N PRO A 728 -23.76 -50.07 -7.78
CA PRO A 728 -24.14 -50.46 -9.13
C PRO A 728 -23.42 -51.77 -9.49
N ASN A 729 -24.11 -52.64 -10.21
CA ASN A 729 -23.64 -53.97 -10.60
C ASN A 729 -23.39 -54.97 -9.45
N SER A 730 -23.81 -54.65 -8.21
CA SER A 730 -23.79 -55.57 -7.08
C SER A 730 -25.20 -55.75 -6.50
N GLN A 731 -25.54 -56.97 -6.07
CA GLN A 731 -26.76 -57.25 -5.28
C GLN A 731 -26.59 -56.86 -3.80
N ILE A 732 -25.46 -56.21 -3.45
CA ILE A 732 -25.09 -55.92 -2.07
C ILE A 732 -25.81 -54.64 -1.62
N LYS A 733 -26.79 -54.82 -0.72
CA LYS A 733 -27.44 -53.75 0.03
C LYS A 733 -26.92 -53.82 1.46
N GLU A 734 -26.20 -52.80 1.90
CA GLU A 734 -25.62 -52.77 3.24
C GLU A 734 -26.04 -51.49 3.96
N ARG A 735 -26.34 -51.64 5.25
CA ARG A 735 -26.73 -50.54 6.13
C ARG A 735 -25.52 -50.15 6.98
N LEU A 736 -25.10 -48.90 6.85
CA LEU A 736 -23.91 -48.33 7.47
C LEU A 736 -24.33 -47.35 8.57
N ARG A 737 -23.64 -47.40 9.72
CA ARG A 737 -23.65 -46.32 10.71
C ARG A 737 -22.27 -45.73 10.89
N VAL A 738 -22.22 -44.41 10.95
CA VAL A 738 -21.00 -43.64 11.17
C VAL A 738 -21.25 -42.66 12.29
N GLY A 739 -20.42 -42.65 13.34
CA GLY A 739 -20.63 -41.75 14.47
C GLY A 739 -19.84 -42.11 15.72
N LYS A 740 -20.37 -41.72 16.89
CA LYS A 740 -19.80 -42.05 18.19
C LYS A 740 -19.81 -43.55 18.48
N ALA A 741 -18.95 -43.99 19.39
CA ALA A 741 -18.86 -45.39 19.81
C ALA A 741 -20.23 -45.94 20.27
N GLU A 742 -20.99 -45.20 21.08
CA GLU A 742 -22.29 -45.64 21.59
C GLU A 742 -23.33 -45.84 20.48
N PHE A 743 -23.39 -44.89 19.54
CA PHE A 743 -24.30 -44.95 18.39
C PHE A 743 -24.04 -46.15 17.48
N VAL A 744 -22.76 -46.41 17.21
CA VAL A 744 -22.28 -47.50 16.33
C VAL A 744 -22.49 -48.89 16.96
N LEU A 745 -22.59 -48.98 18.29
CA LEU A 745 -22.83 -50.23 19.02
C LEU A 745 -24.30 -50.52 19.35
N THR A 746 -25.21 -49.58 19.12
CA THR A 746 -26.62 -49.72 19.51
C THR A 746 -27.39 -50.66 18.58
N SER A 747 -28.05 -51.70 19.10
CA SER A 747 -28.91 -52.62 18.33
C SER A 747 -30.30 -52.03 18.04
N SER A 748 -30.79 -52.15 16.79
CA SER A 748 -32.01 -51.49 16.29
C SER A 748 -33.35 -52.08 16.80
N SER A 749 -33.37 -53.23 17.49
CA SER A 749 -34.63 -53.84 17.95
C SER A 749 -35.04 -53.37 19.34
N LYS A 750 -36.11 -52.55 19.43
CA LYS A 750 -36.87 -52.26 20.67
C LYS A 750 -37.63 -53.48 21.25
N SER A 751 -37.21 -54.70 20.94
CA SER A 751 -37.86 -55.94 21.38
C SER A 751 -36.81 -57.00 21.67
N ALA A 752 -36.96 -57.61 22.85
CA ALA A 752 -36.27 -58.77 23.38
C ALA A 752 -34.87 -58.55 24.00
N GLU A 753 -34.88 -58.65 25.32
CA GLU A 753 -33.80 -59.13 26.17
C GLU A 753 -33.07 -60.32 25.51
N ALA A 754 -31.88 -60.08 24.95
CA ALA A 754 -30.95 -61.13 24.55
C ALA A 754 -29.50 -60.63 24.72
N THR A 755 -28.93 -60.99 25.87
CA THR A 755 -27.50 -61.26 26.14
C THR A 755 -26.49 -60.89 25.05
N GLY A 756 -25.72 -59.83 25.33
CA GLY A 756 -24.45 -59.52 24.68
C GLY A 756 -24.30 -58.02 24.37
N GLN A 757 -23.75 -57.23 25.30
CA GLN A 757 -23.29 -55.88 24.98
C GLN A 757 -22.22 -55.99 23.88
N ALA A 758 -22.48 -55.42 22.70
CA ALA A 758 -21.47 -55.32 21.65
C ALA A 758 -20.35 -54.41 22.19
N ALA A 759 -19.17 -54.99 22.45
CA ALA A 759 -17.99 -54.25 22.90
C ALA A 759 -17.13 -53.85 21.69
N LEU A 760 -16.49 -52.68 21.78
CA LEU A 760 -15.47 -52.27 20.80
C LEU A 760 -14.35 -53.32 20.73
N PRO A 761 -13.91 -53.73 19.52
CA PRO A 761 -12.71 -54.54 19.35
C PRO A 761 -11.51 -53.88 20.03
N ARG A 762 -10.63 -54.69 20.66
CA ARG A 762 -9.45 -54.19 21.39
C ARG A 762 -8.56 -53.27 20.54
N SER A 763 -8.47 -53.49 19.22
CA SER A 763 -7.70 -52.62 18.32
C SER A 763 -8.31 -51.22 18.18
N LEU A 764 -9.65 -51.11 18.13
CA LEU A 764 -10.35 -49.83 18.06
C LEU A 764 -10.35 -49.12 19.42
N ALA A 765 -10.47 -49.87 20.52
CA ALA A 765 -10.36 -49.34 21.87
C ALA A 765 -8.94 -48.78 22.16
N ALA A 766 -7.90 -49.54 21.83
CA ALA A 766 -6.51 -49.08 21.97
C ALA A 766 -6.21 -47.84 21.10
N PHE A 767 -6.80 -47.77 19.89
CA PHE A 767 -6.69 -46.59 19.03
C PHE A 767 -7.35 -45.36 19.66
N SER A 768 -8.50 -45.54 20.33
CA SER A 768 -9.18 -44.50 21.10
C SER A 768 -8.31 -43.98 22.23
N ASP A 769 -7.71 -44.87 23.01
CA ASP A 769 -6.88 -44.51 24.16
C ASP A 769 -5.61 -43.76 23.71
N LEU A 770 -4.96 -44.21 22.63
CA LEU A 770 -3.77 -43.56 22.08
C LEU A 770 -4.04 -42.13 21.56
N HIS A 771 -5.23 -41.90 21.01
CA HIS A 771 -5.64 -40.61 20.48
C HIS A 771 -6.39 -39.73 21.49
N SER A 772 -6.77 -40.28 22.65
CA SER A 772 -7.41 -39.54 23.73
C SER A 772 -6.52 -38.40 24.26
N ASP A 773 -5.21 -38.63 24.35
CA ASP A 773 -4.22 -37.63 24.76
C ASP A 773 -4.00 -36.50 23.72
N SER A 774 -4.30 -36.78 22.44
CA SER A 774 -4.14 -35.83 21.33
C SER A 774 -5.42 -35.06 20.99
N LEU A 775 -6.53 -35.31 21.70
CA LEU A 775 -7.87 -34.73 21.46
C LEU A 775 -8.25 -34.70 19.96
N ARG A 776 -7.94 -35.77 19.22
CA ARG A 776 -8.45 -35.94 17.85
C ARG A 776 -9.89 -36.40 17.91
N THR A 777 -10.72 -35.96 16.96
CA THR A 777 -12.10 -36.42 16.88
C THR A 777 -12.11 -37.81 16.29
N ILE A 778 -12.61 -38.80 17.04
CA ILE A 778 -12.65 -40.19 16.58
C ILE A 778 -14.06 -40.51 16.12
N VAL A 779 -14.18 -41.01 14.89
CA VAL A 779 -15.43 -41.46 14.29
C VAL A 779 -15.33 -42.95 14.01
N TYR A 780 -16.35 -43.69 14.43
CA TYR A 780 -16.43 -45.13 14.24
C TYR A 780 -17.41 -45.47 13.13
N VAL A 781 -17.17 -46.58 12.45
CA VAL A 781 -18.03 -47.10 11.38
C VAL A 781 -18.42 -48.54 11.70
N SER A 782 -19.72 -48.83 11.65
CA SER A 782 -20.27 -50.18 11.76
C SER A 782 -21.19 -50.53 10.62
N ILE A 783 -21.25 -51.83 10.32
CA ILE A 783 -22.24 -52.40 9.42
C ILE A 783 -23.33 -53.07 10.25
N ILE A 784 -24.59 -52.85 9.84
CA ILE A 784 -25.78 -53.40 10.47
C ILE A 784 -26.47 -54.33 9.50
N ARG A 785 -26.73 -55.57 9.93
CA ARG A 785 -27.54 -56.54 9.19
C ARG A 785 -28.75 -56.94 10.01
N PRO A 786 -29.90 -57.28 9.38
CA PRO A 786 -31.17 -57.53 10.07
C PRO A 786 -31.14 -58.63 11.14
N SER A 787 -30.15 -59.52 11.11
CA SER A 787 -30.04 -60.69 11.99
C SER A 787 -28.73 -60.78 12.78
N SER A 788 -27.90 -59.72 12.79
CA SER A 788 -26.63 -59.70 13.52
C SER A 788 -26.51 -58.50 14.47
N SER A 789 -25.68 -58.63 15.49
CA SER A 789 -25.20 -57.47 16.25
C SER A 789 -24.46 -56.50 15.30
N PRO A 790 -24.40 -55.20 15.65
CA PRO A 790 -23.60 -54.23 14.91
C PRO A 790 -22.14 -54.69 14.84
N ILE A 791 -21.55 -54.68 13.65
CA ILE A 791 -20.16 -55.10 13.45
C ILE A 791 -19.31 -53.84 13.27
N PRO A 792 -18.56 -53.39 14.29
CA PRO A 792 -17.64 -52.26 14.14
C PRO A 792 -16.43 -52.66 13.30
N VAL A 793 -16.16 -51.88 12.24
CA VAL A 793 -15.16 -52.24 11.21
C VAL A 793 -14.01 -51.24 11.13
N LEU A 794 -14.29 -49.96 11.36
CA LEU A 794 -13.33 -48.87 11.13
C LEU A 794 -13.40 -47.84 12.26
N ALA A 795 -12.24 -47.29 12.64
CA ALA A 795 -12.14 -46.04 13.37
C ALA A 795 -11.28 -45.05 12.57
N LEU A 796 -11.71 -43.79 12.55
CA LEU A 796 -11.10 -42.68 11.84
C LEU A 796 -10.72 -41.60 12.85
N ALA A 797 -9.47 -41.18 12.89
CA ALA A 797 -9.05 -40.02 13.67
C ALA A 797 -9.02 -38.79 12.76
N LEU A 798 -9.84 -37.81 13.09
CA LEU A 798 -9.93 -36.54 12.38
C LEU A 798 -9.23 -35.44 13.17
N SER A 799 -8.44 -34.63 12.47
CA SER A 799 -7.80 -33.46 13.04
C SER A 799 -7.56 -32.40 11.98
N ASP A 800 -7.42 -31.16 12.43
CA ASP A 800 -6.96 -30.04 11.61
C ASP A 800 -5.43 -30.05 11.57
N ARG A 801 -4.85 -30.32 10.40
CA ARG A 801 -3.40 -30.52 10.24
C ARG A 801 -2.68 -29.15 10.14
N PRO A 802 -1.52 -28.96 10.77
CA PRO A 802 -0.70 -27.77 10.53
C PRO A 802 -0.20 -27.73 9.08
N LYS A 803 -0.13 -26.53 8.49
CA LYS A 803 0.44 -26.35 7.15
C LYS A 803 1.90 -26.79 7.14
N ALA A 804 2.36 -27.35 6.03
CA ALA A 804 3.75 -27.80 5.88
C ALA A 804 4.77 -26.66 6.06
N SER A 805 4.39 -25.43 5.68
CA SER A 805 5.21 -24.23 5.80
C SER A 805 5.25 -23.64 7.22
N SER A 806 4.27 -23.96 8.09
CA SER A 806 4.12 -23.35 9.43
C SER A 806 5.35 -23.55 10.30
N ALA A 807 5.87 -24.77 10.38
CA ALA A 807 7.07 -25.08 11.18
C ALA A 807 8.30 -24.30 10.69
N HIS A 808 8.45 -24.17 9.36
CA HIS A 808 9.54 -23.41 8.77
C HIS A 808 9.40 -21.90 9.03
N ALA A 809 8.19 -21.36 8.88
CA ALA A 809 7.89 -19.95 9.13
C ALA A 809 8.19 -19.56 10.58
N ILE A 810 7.78 -20.37 11.54
CA ILE A 810 8.01 -20.13 12.98
C ILE A 810 9.51 -20.18 13.30
N ALA A 811 10.24 -21.16 12.76
CA ALA A 811 11.69 -21.21 12.91
C ALA A 811 12.38 -19.98 12.32
N SER A 812 11.90 -19.47 11.17
CA SER A 812 12.40 -18.24 10.55
C SER A 812 12.09 -16.99 11.37
N LEU A 813 10.88 -16.87 11.95
CA LEU A 813 10.52 -15.78 12.86
C LEU A 813 11.43 -15.76 14.11
N ARG A 814 11.68 -16.92 14.71
CA ARG A 814 12.61 -17.06 15.85
C ARG A 814 14.04 -16.62 15.46
N LYS A 815 14.52 -17.01 14.27
CA LYS A 815 15.82 -16.54 13.74
C LYS A 815 15.89 -15.02 13.52
N MET A 816 14.77 -14.36 13.27
CA MET A 816 14.67 -12.90 13.18
C MET A 816 14.64 -12.19 14.55
N GLY A 817 14.77 -12.94 15.65
CA GLY A 817 14.67 -12.44 17.02
C GLY A 817 13.24 -12.13 17.45
N ILE A 818 12.25 -12.75 16.81
CA ILE A 818 10.82 -12.54 17.11
C ILE A 818 10.32 -13.74 17.90
N GLN A 819 9.69 -13.46 19.05
CA GLN A 819 9.03 -14.47 19.85
C GLN A 819 7.66 -14.81 19.26
N VAL A 820 7.32 -16.09 19.17
CA VAL A 820 6.06 -16.55 18.58
C VAL A 820 5.19 -17.16 19.66
N SER A 821 3.93 -16.69 19.75
CA SER A 821 2.93 -17.19 20.69
C SER A 821 1.70 -17.70 19.94
N LEU A 822 1.02 -18.72 20.47
CA LEU A 822 -0.21 -19.28 19.90
C LEU A 822 -1.41 -18.78 20.70
N LEU A 823 -2.41 -18.19 20.04
CA LEU A 823 -3.66 -17.76 20.67
C LEU A 823 -4.83 -18.49 20.01
N THR A 824 -5.62 -19.24 20.80
CA THR A 824 -6.72 -20.03 20.26
C THR A 824 -7.90 -20.15 21.22
N GLY A 825 -9.09 -20.36 20.66
CA GLY A 825 -10.30 -20.73 21.40
C GLY A 825 -10.40 -22.22 21.72
N ASP A 826 -9.54 -23.04 21.10
CA ASP A 826 -9.53 -24.49 21.29
C ASP A 826 -9.07 -24.90 22.69
N ALA A 827 -9.34 -26.16 23.04
CA ALA A 827 -8.86 -26.77 24.28
C ALA A 827 -7.32 -26.76 24.36
N GLU A 828 -6.81 -26.63 25.58
CA GLU A 828 -5.37 -26.47 25.83
C GLU A 828 -4.54 -27.67 25.36
N SER A 829 -5.07 -28.89 25.47
CA SER A 829 -4.43 -30.12 24.97
C SER A 829 -4.23 -30.07 23.46
N THR A 830 -5.24 -29.69 22.69
CA THR A 830 -5.17 -29.53 21.22
C THR A 830 -4.17 -28.45 20.84
N ALA A 831 -4.20 -27.30 21.54
CA ALA A 831 -3.27 -26.20 21.30
C ALA A 831 -1.81 -26.61 21.53
N ARG A 832 -1.52 -27.33 22.63
CA ARG A 832 -0.19 -27.87 22.94
C ARG A 832 0.26 -28.91 21.92
N ALA A 833 -0.63 -29.78 21.45
CA ALA A 833 -0.30 -30.76 20.42
C ALA A 833 0.14 -30.10 19.11
N VAL A 834 -0.60 -29.08 18.63
CA VAL A 834 -0.22 -28.30 17.44
C VAL A 834 1.08 -27.54 17.67
N ALA A 835 1.22 -26.86 18.81
CA ALA A 835 2.42 -26.10 19.17
C ALA A 835 3.70 -26.95 19.14
N ARG A 836 3.65 -28.19 19.66
CA ARG A 836 4.79 -29.13 19.61
C ARG A 836 5.15 -29.53 18.18
N GLN A 837 4.16 -29.71 17.30
CA GLN A 837 4.41 -30.07 15.90
C GLN A 837 5.07 -28.93 15.11
N VAL A 838 4.74 -27.68 15.42
CA VAL A 838 5.25 -26.51 14.71
C VAL A 838 6.44 -25.81 15.40
N GLY A 839 6.78 -26.20 16.63
CA GLY A 839 7.94 -25.70 17.37
C GLY A 839 7.70 -24.41 18.18
N ILE A 840 6.48 -24.19 18.69
CA ILE A 840 6.13 -23.11 19.62
C ILE A 840 6.37 -23.60 21.06
N ASP A 841 6.97 -22.74 21.90
CA ASP A 841 7.27 -23.07 23.30
C ASP A 841 5.99 -23.18 24.14
N GLU A 842 5.91 -24.14 25.06
CA GLU A 842 4.69 -24.41 25.85
C GLU A 842 4.27 -23.24 26.76
N SER A 843 5.20 -22.37 27.14
CA SER A 843 4.94 -21.16 27.93
C SER A 843 4.24 -20.04 27.15
N GLU A 844 4.20 -20.14 25.83
CA GLU A 844 3.69 -19.11 24.91
C GLU A 844 2.37 -19.54 24.25
N ILE A 845 1.58 -20.36 24.94
CA ILE A 845 0.29 -20.88 24.47
C ILE A 845 -0.84 -20.28 25.30
N TYR A 846 -1.79 -19.64 24.64
CA TYR A 846 -3.00 -19.07 25.21
C TYR A 846 -4.21 -19.78 24.59
N ALA A 847 -4.75 -20.77 25.29
CA ALA A 847 -5.86 -21.61 24.83
C ALA A 847 -7.17 -21.30 25.57
N GLY A 848 -8.30 -21.78 25.03
CA GLY A 848 -9.63 -21.57 25.62
C GLY A 848 -10.09 -20.11 25.65
N VAL A 849 -9.53 -19.24 24.81
CA VAL A 849 -9.80 -17.80 24.83
C VAL A 849 -10.99 -17.47 23.94
N SER A 850 -12.02 -16.85 24.53
CA SER A 850 -13.18 -16.34 23.76
C SER A 850 -12.79 -15.22 22.78
N PRO A 851 -13.55 -14.98 21.70
CA PRO A 851 -13.24 -13.92 20.73
C PRO A 851 -13.06 -12.52 21.36
N LYS A 852 -13.93 -12.14 22.30
CA LYS A 852 -13.80 -10.88 23.07
C LYS A 852 -12.60 -10.89 24.04
N GLY A 853 -12.19 -12.07 24.49
CA GLY A 853 -11.02 -12.26 25.34
C GLY A 853 -9.70 -12.10 24.59
N LYS A 854 -9.64 -12.43 23.30
CA LYS A 854 -8.41 -12.35 22.49
C LYS A 854 -7.78 -10.96 22.50
N ALA A 855 -8.59 -9.91 22.30
CA ALA A 855 -8.12 -8.52 22.34
C ALA A 855 -7.54 -8.12 23.71
N LYS A 856 -8.13 -8.60 24.82
CA LYS A 856 -7.62 -8.33 26.17
C LYS A 856 -6.26 -8.99 26.39
N VAL A 857 -6.10 -10.23 25.96
CA VAL A 857 -4.83 -10.96 26.05
C VAL A 857 -3.73 -10.21 25.29
N ILE A 858 -4.02 -9.69 24.10
CA ILE A 858 -3.07 -8.88 23.32
C ILE A 858 -2.68 -7.61 24.08
N LEU A 859 -3.64 -6.89 24.64
CA LEU A 859 -3.38 -5.67 25.43
C LEU A 859 -2.54 -5.98 26.67
N ASP A 860 -2.80 -7.07 27.38
CA ASP A 860 -2.02 -7.51 28.53
C ASP A 860 -0.57 -7.84 28.14
N ILE A 861 -0.38 -8.52 27.00
CA ILE A 861 0.95 -8.84 26.46
C ILE A 861 1.69 -7.55 26.07
N MET A 862 0.99 -6.60 25.44
CA MET A 862 1.56 -5.30 25.05
C MET A 862 1.99 -4.47 26.26
N GLN A 863 1.26 -4.53 27.38
CA GLN A 863 1.64 -3.83 28.61
C GLN A 863 2.87 -4.46 29.30
N ARG A 864 3.03 -5.77 29.21
CA ARG A 864 4.15 -6.50 29.86
C ARG A 864 5.43 -6.51 29.03
N THR A 865 5.33 -6.30 27.73
CA THR A 865 6.46 -6.47 26.81
C THR A 865 6.98 -5.12 26.32
N ALA A 866 8.29 -4.87 26.45
CA ALA A 866 8.95 -3.71 25.83
C ALA A 866 9.18 -3.94 24.32
N GLY A 867 8.10 -3.92 23.54
CA GLY A 867 8.11 -4.10 22.08
C GLY A 867 6.71 -4.18 21.46
N GLY A 868 6.64 -3.98 20.15
CA GLY A 868 5.38 -4.12 19.39
C GLY A 868 4.94 -5.57 19.28
N VAL A 869 3.62 -5.77 19.27
CA VAL A 869 2.98 -7.08 19.14
C VAL A 869 2.24 -7.12 17.80
N ALA A 870 2.55 -8.12 16.98
CA ALA A 870 1.79 -8.43 15.78
C ALA A 870 0.78 -9.54 16.06
N MET A 871 -0.44 -9.42 15.53
CA MET A 871 -1.44 -10.49 15.53
C MET A 871 -1.64 -10.97 14.09
N VAL A 872 -1.60 -12.28 13.86
CA VAL A 872 -1.89 -12.91 12.56
C VAL A 872 -3.16 -13.74 12.71
N GLY A 873 -4.15 -13.49 11.87
CA GLY A 873 -5.41 -14.23 11.88
C GLY A 873 -6.17 -14.12 10.57
N ASP A 874 -7.11 -15.04 10.36
CA ASP A 874 -7.97 -15.10 9.18
C ASP A 874 -9.46 -15.08 9.54
N GLY A 875 -9.81 -15.29 10.82
CA GLY A 875 -11.20 -15.39 11.26
C GLY A 875 -11.90 -14.05 11.51
N ILE A 876 -13.22 -14.03 11.34
CA ILE A 876 -14.11 -12.95 11.82
C ILE A 876 -13.91 -12.73 13.32
N ASN A 877 -13.63 -13.80 14.05
CA ASN A 877 -13.38 -13.82 15.49
C ASN A 877 -12.11 -13.07 15.91
N ASP A 878 -11.20 -12.80 14.96
CA ASP A 878 -9.91 -12.20 15.20
C ASP A 878 -9.89 -10.71 14.85
N SER A 879 -10.92 -10.17 14.20
CA SER A 879 -10.95 -8.75 13.83
C SER A 879 -10.77 -7.80 15.02
N PRO A 880 -11.32 -8.03 16.23
CA PRO A 880 -11.05 -7.14 17.37
C PRO A 880 -9.62 -7.30 17.90
N ALA A 881 -9.04 -8.48 17.74
CA ALA A 881 -7.67 -8.79 18.15
C ALA A 881 -6.64 -8.18 17.18
N LEU A 882 -6.91 -8.23 15.88
CA LEU A 882 -6.13 -7.59 14.81
C LEU A 882 -6.09 -6.08 14.99
N ALA A 883 -7.24 -5.45 15.26
CA ALA A 883 -7.33 -4.01 15.48
C ALA A 883 -6.67 -3.53 16.79
N ALA A 884 -6.60 -4.40 17.81
CA ALA A 884 -5.98 -4.08 19.10
C ALA A 884 -4.45 -4.23 19.09
N ALA A 885 -3.90 -5.01 18.16
CA ALA A 885 -2.47 -5.24 18.04
C ALA A 885 -1.72 -3.98 17.57
N SER A 886 -0.40 -3.95 17.77
CA SER A 886 0.43 -2.89 17.17
C SER A 886 0.51 -3.03 15.65
N LEU A 887 0.32 -4.25 15.15
CA LEU A 887 0.23 -4.58 13.73
C LEU A 887 -0.71 -5.78 13.55
N GLY A 888 -1.88 -5.56 12.97
CA GLY A 888 -2.79 -6.63 12.55
C GLY A 888 -2.41 -7.17 11.18
N ILE A 889 -2.24 -8.48 11.03
CA ILE A 889 -1.94 -9.15 9.75
C ILE A 889 -3.08 -10.13 9.43
N ALA A 890 -3.80 -9.87 8.35
CA ALA A 890 -4.82 -10.77 7.83
C ALA A 890 -4.29 -11.61 6.65
N LEU A 891 -4.74 -12.86 6.57
CA LEU A 891 -4.60 -13.70 5.38
C LEU A 891 -5.82 -13.49 4.47
N SER A 892 -5.65 -13.44 3.16
CA SER A 892 -6.72 -13.19 2.17
C SER A 892 -7.83 -14.24 2.12
N SER A 893 -7.52 -15.46 2.56
CA SER A 893 -8.51 -16.52 2.80
C SER A 893 -9.48 -16.17 3.93
N GLY A 894 -9.14 -15.15 4.72
CA GLY A 894 -9.93 -14.69 5.84
C GLY A 894 -11.18 -13.91 5.45
N ALA A 895 -12.07 -13.74 6.43
CA ALA A 895 -13.31 -13.01 6.21
C ALA A 895 -13.05 -11.53 5.88
N SER A 896 -13.97 -10.90 5.13
CA SER A 896 -13.89 -9.48 4.75
C SER A 896 -13.68 -8.56 5.97
N VAL A 897 -14.31 -8.89 7.10
CA VAL A 897 -14.16 -8.15 8.38
C VAL A 897 -12.73 -8.23 8.94
N ALA A 898 -12.05 -9.36 8.79
CA ALA A 898 -10.67 -9.52 9.23
C ALA A 898 -9.71 -8.75 8.31
N ILE A 899 -9.96 -8.81 6.99
CA ILE A 899 -9.22 -8.02 5.99
C ILE A 899 -9.37 -6.55 6.30
N GLU A 900 -10.58 -6.05 6.57
CA GLU A 900 -10.85 -4.64 6.87
C GLU A 900 -10.10 -4.17 8.12
N ALA A 901 -10.16 -4.95 9.21
CA ALA A 901 -9.54 -4.62 10.49
C ALA A 901 -8.00 -4.71 10.51
N ALA A 902 -7.38 -5.42 9.58
CA ALA A 902 -5.93 -5.62 9.56
C ALA A 902 -5.15 -4.47 8.90
N ASP A 903 -3.95 -4.21 9.43
CA ASP A 903 -2.97 -3.25 8.91
C ASP A 903 -2.15 -3.80 7.73
N LEU A 904 -1.99 -5.12 7.65
CA LEU A 904 -1.35 -5.84 6.56
C LEU A 904 -2.30 -6.93 6.06
N VAL A 905 -2.39 -7.08 4.75
CA VAL A 905 -3.17 -8.14 4.12
C VAL A 905 -2.23 -8.95 3.23
N LEU A 906 -2.12 -10.24 3.51
CA LEU A 906 -1.34 -11.17 2.72
C LEU A 906 -2.27 -11.84 1.71
N VAL A 907 -1.96 -11.73 0.43
CA VAL A 907 -2.81 -12.28 -0.65
C VAL A 907 -2.72 -13.80 -0.71
N ARG A 908 -1.64 -14.39 -0.18
CA ARG A 908 -1.49 -15.84 -0.02
C ARG A 908 -1.82 -16.25 1.41
N SER A 909 -2.32 -17.46 1.56
CA SER A 909 -2.64 -18.06 2.86
C SER A 909 -1.41 -18.68 3.56
N ASP A 910 -0.19 -18.43 3.08
CA ASP A 910 1.05 -18.99 3.63
C ASP A 910 1.65 -18.10 4.74
N LEU A 911 2.06 -18.73 5.85
CA LEU A 911 2.74 -18.06 6.97
C LEU A 911 4.14 -17.56 6.59
N LEU A 912 4.78 -18.09 5.55
CA LEU A 912 6.06 -17.56 5.07
C LEU A 912 5.95 -16.11 4.57
N ASP A 913 4.77 -15.69 4.13
CA ASP A 913 4.54 -14.33 3.68
C ASP A 913 4.55 -13.33 4.85
N VAL A 914 4.21 -13.77 6.06
CA VAL A 914 4.39 -12.97 7.29
C VAL A 914 5.88 -12.66 7.51
N VAL A 915 6.75 -13.65 7.32
CA VAL A 915 8.21 -13.47 7.42
C VAL A 915 8.71 -12.47 6.37
N ALA A 916 8.24 -12.64 5.13
CA ALA A 916 8.58 -11.74 4.04
C ALA A 916 8.11 -10.30 4.28
N ALA A 917 6.89 -10.12 4.80
CA ALA A 917 6.28 -8.82 5.11
C ALA A 917 7.04 -8.07 6.20
N LEU A 918 7.38 -8.74 7.31
CA LEU A 918 8.16 -8.14 8.39
C LEU A 918 9.58 -7.78 7.94
N HIS A 919 10.20 -8.63 7.12
CA HIS A 919 11.51 -8.34 6.54
C HIS A 919 11.47 -7.15 5.57
N LEU A 920 10.46 -7.08 4.70
CA LEU A 920 10.23 -5.97 3.78
C LEU A 920 10.01 -4.66 4.54
N GLY A 921 9.13 -4.65 5.55
CA GLY A 921 8.85 -3.48 6.38
C GLY A 921 10.11 -2.94 7.07
N ARG A 922 10.92 -3.82 7.68
CA ARG A 922 12.23 -3.45 8.28
C ARG A 922 13.19 -2.88 7.23
N THR A 923 13.22 -3.44 6.02
CA THR A 923 14.10 -2.98 4.93
C THR A 923 13.69 -1.58 4.44
N ILE A 924 12.39 -1.35 4.22
CA ILE A 924 11.86 -0.05 3.80
C ILE A 924 12.18 1.00 4.88
N PHE A 925 11.92 0.70 6.15
CA PHE A 925 12.19 1.64 7.24
C PHE A 925 13.69 1.95 7.42
N SER A 926 14.55 0.93 7.32
CA SER A 926 16.00 1.13 7.36
C SER A 926 16.46 2.06 6.22
N LYS A 927 15.83 1.96 5.05
CA LYS A 927 16.11 2.82 3.90
C LYS A 927 15.66 4.26 4.12
N ILE A 928 14.47 4.46 4.69
CA ILE A 928 13.97 5.78 5.10
C ILE A 928 14.94 6.43 6.09
N LYS A 929 15.37 5.69 7.12
CA LYS A 929 16.32 6.19 8.12
C LYS A 929 17.66 6.59 7.47
N ALA A 930 18.22 5.74 6.62
CA ALA A 930 19.48 6.02 5.94
C ALA A 930 19.40 7.29 5.06
N ASN A 931 18.31 7.42 4.29
CA ASN A 931 18.08 8.58 3.43
C ASN A 931 17.86 9.89 4.23
N LEU A 932 17.13 9.81 5.35
CA LEU A 932 16.92 10.96 6.24
C LEU A 932 18.23 11.41 6.91
N VAL A 933 19.02 10.45 7.41
CA VAL A 933 20.35 10.72 7.96
C VAL A 933 21.26 11.37 6.92
N TRP A 934 21.29 10.84 5.69
CA TRP A 934 22.07 11.41 4.59
C TRP A 934 21.67 12.85 4.26
N ALA A 935 20.36 13.12 4.16
CA ALA A 935 19.85 14.48 3.90
C ALA A 935 20.22 15.47 5.02
N CYS A 936 20.14 15.04 6.28
CA CYS A 936 20.55 15.86 7.43
C CYS A 936 22.06 16.09 7.47
N CYS A 937 22.89 15.05 7.28
CA CYS A 937 24.34 15.17 7.26
C CYS A 937 24.82 16.12 6.17
N TYR A 938 24.23 16.05 4.97
CA TYR A 938 24.53 16.96 3.88
C TYR A 938 24.27 18.43 4.28
N ASN A 939 23.09 18.73 4.82
CA ASN A 939 22.75 20.10 5.24
C ASN A 939 23.63 20.59 6.40
N LEU A 940 23.90 19.72 7.37
CA LEU A 940 24.73 20.04 8.54
C LEU A 940 26.17 20.42 8.15
N LEU A 941 26.74 19.75 7.14
CA LEU A 941 28.09 20.05 6.65
C LEU A 941 28.13 21.28 5.74
N MET A 942 27.12 21.43 4.88
CA MET A 942 27.14 22.44 3.82
C MET A 942 26.70 23.85 4.29
N ILE A 943 25.89 23.96 5.35
CA ILE A 943 25.49 25.26 5.91
C ILE A 943 26.70 26.02 6.48
N PRO A 944 27.53 25.45 7.38
CA PRO A 944 28.76 26.11 7.86
C PRO A 944 29.72 26.52 6.74
N LEU A 945 29.82 25.69 5.70
CA LEU A 945 30.62 25.98 4.51
C LEU A 945 30.08 27.18 3.73
N ALA A 946 28.76 27.30 3.60
CA ALA A 946 28.09 28.42 2.96
C ALA A 946 28.12 29.70 3.82
N MET A 947 28.11 29.57 5.15
CA MET A 947 28.25 30.69 6.09
C MET A 947 29.64 31.34 6.03
N GLY A 948 30.59 30.73 5.33
CA GLY A 948 31.94 31.26 5.18
C GLY A 948 32.83 31.03 6.40
N ILE A 949 32.47 30.12 7.32
CA ILE A 949 33.30 29.79 8.50
C ILE A 949 34.70 29.32 8.06
N PHE A 950 34.81 28.69 6.89
CA PHE A 950 36.07 28.21 6.32
C PHE A 950 36.78 29.21 5.39
N LEU A 951 36.31 30.46 5.32
CA LEU A 951 36.98 31.53 4.56
C LEU A 951 38.45 31.76 4.95
N PRO A 952 38.87 31.64 6.23
CA PRO A 952 40.28 31.75 6.60
C PRO A 952 41.18 30.69 5.92
N TRP A 953 40.62 29.53 5.59
CA TRP A 953 41.31 28.48 4.82
C TRP A 953 41.10 28.61 3.31
N GLY A 954 40.49 29.69 2.84
CA GLY A 954 40.22 29.94 1.42
C GLY A 954 39.07 29.12 0.83
N ILE A 955 38.30 28.40 1.66
CA ILE A 955 37.21 27.54 1.19
C ILE A 955 35.88 28.26 1.42
N HIS A 956 35.16 28.53 0.34
CA HIS A 956 33.80 29.06 0.39
C HIS A 956 32.91 28.38 -0.63
N LEU A 957 31.60 28.30 -0.33
CA LEU A 957 30.64 27.71 -1.26
C LEU A 957 30.05 28.80 -2.17
N HIS A 958 30.17 28.62 -3.49
CA HIS A 958 29.46 29.47 -4.46
C HIS A 958 27.96 29.13 -4.48
N PRO A 959 27.02 30.08 -4.60
CA PRO A 959 25.58 29.77 -4.65
C PRO A 959 25.20 28.75 -5.73
N MET A 960 25.87 28.80 -6.88
CA MET A 960 25.68 27.82 -7.96
C MET A 960 26.08 26.39 -7.55
N MET A 961 27.24 26.25 -6.87
CA MET A 961 27.69 24.96 -6.33
C MET A 961 26.74 24.47 -5.24
N ALA A 962 26.20 25.39 -4.44
CA ALA A 962 25.18 25.07 -3.43
C ALA A 962 23.90 24.48 -4.06
N ALA A 963 23.41 25.08 -5.14
CA ALA A 963 22.24 24.58 -5.87
C ALA A 963 22.51 23.25 -6.58
N MET A 964 23.69 23.09 -7.17
CA MET A 964 24.10 21.83 -7.78
C MET A 964 24.18 20.70 -6.73
N ALA A 965 24.81 20.99 -5.58
CA ALA A 965 24.94 20.03 -4.50
C ALA A 965 23.57 19.66 -3.88
N MET A 966 22.62 20.59 -3.81
CA MET A 966 21.22 20.34 -3.44
C MET A 966 20.53 19.38 -4.42
N ALA A 967 20.71 19.57 -5.73
CA ALA A 967 20.18 18.67 -6.75
C ALA A 967 20.76 17.26 -6.61
N PHE A 968 22.09 17.15 -6.38
CA PHE A 968 22.74 15.86 -6.13
C PHE A 968 22.24 15.17 -4.86
N SER A 969 22.03 15.91 -3.77
CA SER A 969 21.43 15.38 -2.53
C SER A 969 20.06 14.73 -2.81
N SER A 970 19.18 15.44 -3.49
CA SER A 970 17.84 14.94 -3.85
C SER A 970 17.90 13.71 -4.76
N VAL A 971 18.75 13.72 -5.78
CA VAL A 971 18.96 12.58 -6.70
C VAL A 971 19.50 11.36 -5.95
N SER A 972 20.45 11.55 -5.05
CA SER A 972 21.04 10.45 -4.28
C SER A 972 20.00 9.74 -3.41
N VAL A 973 19.10 10.49 -2.76
CA VAL A 973 18.00 9.95 -1.97
C VAL A 973 17.00 9.20 -2.83
N VAL A 974 16.63 9.75 -3.99
CA VAL A 974 15.70 9.08 -4.94
C VAL A 974 16.30 7.79 -5.49
N LEU A 975 17.55 7.81 -5.95
CA LEU A 975 18.25 6.61 -6.44
C LEU A 975 18.37 5.56 -5.34
N SER A 976 18.67 6.01 -4.12
CA SER A 976 18.67 5.14 -2.96
C SER A 976 17.28 4.49 -2.80
N SER A 977 16.18 5.25 -2.75
CA SER A 977 14.82 4.67 -2.63
C SER A 977 14.47 3.70 -3.78
N LEU A 978 14.90 3.97 -5.01
CA LEU A 978 14.67 3.07 -6.15
C LEU A 978 15.39 1.71 -6.02
N THR A 979 16.45 1.62 -5.22
CA THR A 979 17.11 0.32 -4.96
C THR A 979 16.19 -0.69 -4.26
N LEU A 980 15.07 -0.24 -3.66
CA LEU A 980 14.03 -1.13 -3.13
C LEU A 980 13.36 -1.97 -4.22
N LYS A 981 13.36 -1.54 -5.49
CA LYS A 981 12.88 -2.37 -6.62
C LYS A 981 13.66 -3.67 -6.81
N TRP A 982 14.90 -3.72 -6.29
CA TRP A 982 15.75 -4.91 -6.37
C TRP A 982 15.54 -5.87 -5.20
N TRP A 983 14.59 -5.57 -4.32
CA TRP A 983 14.22 -6.47 -3.24
C TRP A 983 13.56 -7.74 -3.82
N ARG A 984 13.98 -8.89 -3.30
CA ARG A 984 13.38 -10.21 -3.56
C ARG A 984 13.16 -10.89 -2.22
N ARG A 985 12.26 -11.88 -2.20
CA ARG A 985 11.93 -12.65 -1.00
C ARG A 985 13.22 -13.25 -0.38
N PRO A 986 13.42 -13.11 0.95
CA PRO A 986 14.58 -13.69 1.61
C PRO A 986 14.50 -15.23 1.59
N ARG A 987 15.66 -15.90 1.67
CA ARG A 987 15.72 -17.38 1.73
C ARG A 987 14.91 -17.97 2.88
N SER A 988 14.73 -17.21 3.96
CA SER A 988 13.96 -17.62 5.14
C SER A 988 12.45 -17.64 4.92
N SER A 989 11.95 -17.05 3.83
CA SER A 989 10.52 -17.00 3.49
C SER A 989 10.19 -17.86 2.25
N ILE A 990 11.03 -18.85 1.93
CA ILE A 990 10.87 -19.75 0.78
C ILE A 990 11.04 -21.17 1.29
N MET A 991 10.26 -22.12 0.78
CA MET A 991 10.35 -23.50 1.22
C MET A 991 11.69 -24.13 0.83
N PRO A 992 12.28 -25.01 1.67
CA PRO A 992 13.51 -25.71 1.32
C PRO A 992 13.31 -26.58 0.06
N GLY A 993 14.03 -26.26 -1.02
CA GLY A 993 13.98 -27.00 -2.29
C GLY A 993 13.37 -26.23 -3.47
N GLU A 994 12.71 -25.10 -3.22
CA GLU A 994 12.19 -24.23 -4.29
C GLU A 994 13.30 -23.37 -4.93
N PRO A 995 13.16 -23.01 -6.23
CA PRO A 995 14.15 -22.22 -6.94
C PRO A 995 14.31 -20.82 -6.31
N TYR A 996 15.47 -20.60 -5.69
CA TYR A 996 15.83 -19.32 -5.10
C TYR A 996 16.42 -18.37 -6.15
N THR A 997 15.76 -17.23 -6.39
CA THR A 997 16.36 -16.12 -7.16
C THR A 997 17.05 -15.14 -6.19
N PRO A 998 18.39 -15.02 -6.22
CA PRO A 998 19.09 -14.07 -5.37
C PRO A 998 18.73 -12.63 -5.76
N GLY A 999 18.11 -11.90 -4.82
CA GLY A 999 17.95 -10.45 -4.93
C GLY A 999 19.24 -9.70 -4.59
N GLY A 1000 19.29 -8.40 -4.95
CA GLY A 1000 20.36 -7.50 -4.53
C GLY A 1000 21.08 -6.75 -5.66
N LEU A 1001 22.09 -5.98 -5.25
CA LEU A 1001 22.77 -4.98 -6.09
C LEU A 1001 23.29 -5.53 -7.43
N ARG A 1002 23.81 -6.77 -7.44
CA ARG A 1002 24.37 -7.41 -8.65
C ARG A 1002 23.32 -7.71 -9.72
N VAL A 1003 22.15 -8.20 -9.33
CA VAL A 1003 21.05 -8.48 -10.26
C VAL A 1003 20.42 -7.18 -10.74
N GLY A 1004 20.23 -6.23 -9.82
CA GLY A 1004 19.75 -4.88 -10.16
C GLY A 1004 20.67 -4.14 -11.15
N LEU A 1005 21.99 -4.24 -10.97
CA LEU A 1005 22.97 -3.70 -11.92
C LEU A 1005 22.90 -4.38 -13.30
N SER A 1006 22.63 -5.69 -13.35
CA SER A 1006 22.47 -6.39 -14.63
C SER A 1006 21.19 -6.00 -15.37
N GLU A 1007 20.06 -5.85 -14.66
CA GLU A 1007 18.79 -5.36 -15.24
C GLU A 1007 18.89 -3.88 -15.66
N LEU A 1008 19.61 -3.06 -14.90
CA LEU A 1008 19.87 -1.67 -15.26
C LEU A 1008 20.76 -1.59 -16.51
N TYR A 1009 21.78 -2.45 -16.61
CA TYR A 1009 22.67 -2.49 -17.77
C TYR A 1009 21.94 -2.92 -19.04
N THR A 1010 21.04 -3.91 -18.97
CA THR A 1010 20.20 -4.31 -20.11
C THR A 1010 19.19 -3.23 -20.49
N GLY A 1011 18.57 -2.55 -19.51
CA GLY A 1011 17.66 -1.43 -19.75
C GLY A 1011 18.34 -0.17 -20.31
N ILE A 1012 19.55 0.16 -19.86
CA ILE A 1012 20.32 1.27 -20.46
C ILE A 1012 20.75 0.92 -21.88
N ARG A 1013 21.08 -0.36 -22.14
CA ARG A 1013 21.42 -0.83 -23.49
C ARG A 1013 20.24 -0.71 -24.45
N SER A 1014 19.01 -1.00 -24.03
CA SER A 1014 17.82 -0.81 -24.87
C SER A 1014 17.53 0.68 -25.11
N ILE A 1015 17.65 1.53 -24.10
CA ILE A 1015 17.49 3.00 -24.24
C ILE A 1015 18.57 3.61 -25.15
N SER A 1016 19.80 3.11 -25.08
CA SER A 1016 20.90 3.57 -25.95
C SER A 1016 20.71 3.20 -27.42
N TYR A 1017 19.88 2.20 -27.74
CA TYR A 1017 19.48 1.88 -29.11
C TYR A 1017 18.43 2.89 -29.62
N ASP A 1018 17.49 3.32 -28.79
CA ASP A 1018 16.44 4.31 -29.13
C ASP A 1018 16.97 5.75 -29.29
N ILE A 1019 17.97 6.13 -28.48
CA ILE A 1019 18.58 7.47 -28.56
C ILE A 1019 19.39 7.64 -29.86
N ARG A 1020 19.93 6.56 -30.43
CA ARG A 1020 20.62 6.60 -31.73
C ARG A 1020 19.68 6.81 -32.92
N THR A 1021 18.39 6.48 -32.79
CA THR A 1021 17.41 6.56 -33.87
C THR A 1021 16.56 7.84 -33.85
N THR A 1022 16.48 8.58 -32.73
CA THR A 1022 15.63 9.78 -32.65
C THR A 1022 16.29 11.03 -32.01
N GLY A 1023 16.80 11.91 -32.88
CA GLY A 1023 16.16 13.23 -32.98
C GLY A 1023 16.70 14.44 -32.21
N ILE A 1024 17.88 14.44 -31.57
CA ILE A 1024 18.38 15.69 -30.93
C ILE A 1024 18.73 16.77 -31.98
N VAL A 1025 19.34 16.37 -33.10
CA VAL A 1025 19.72 17.29 -34.20
C VAL A 1025 18.51 17.73 -35.03
N ARG A 1026 17.54 16.83 -35.23
CA ARG A 1026 16.33 17.11 -36.05
C ARG A 1026 15.37 18.08 -35.34
N TYR A 1027 15.29 18.03 -34.02
CA TYR A 1027 14.44 18.93 -33.23
C TYR A 1027 14.97 20.37 -33.20
N LEU A 1028 16.29 20.56 -33.09
CA LEU A 1028 16.94 21.88 -33.14
C LEU A 1028 16.80 22.55 -34.53
N VAL A 1029 16.87 21.77 -35.60
CA VAL A 1029 16.69 22.27 -36.98
C VAL A 1029 15.23 22.66 -37.27
N ASN A 1030 14.25 21.92 -36.74
CA ASN A 1030 12.83 22.25 -36.91
C ASN A 1030 12.40 23.46 -36.06
N TRP A 1031 13.04 23.68 -34.91
CA TRP A 1031 12.76 24.84 -34.05
C TRP A 1031 13.19 26.17 -34.69
N VAL A 1032 14.35 26.21 -35.37
CA VAL A 1032 14.80 27.42 -36.09
C VAL A 1032 13.89 27.76 -37.27
N ARG A 1033 13.20 26.76 -37.85
CA ARG A 1033 12.24 26.97 -38.96
C ARG A 1033 10.83 27.35 -38.51
N GLY A 1034 10.48 27.24 -37.22
CA GLY A 1034 9.13 27.48 -36.69
C GLY A 1034 8.83 28.91 -36.20
N SER A 1035 9.74 29.86 -36.39
CA SER A 1035 9.65 31.23 -35.86
C SER A 1035 8.70 32.19 -36.62
N SER A 1036 7.63 31.69 -37.25
CA SER A 1036 6.55 32.55 -37.75
C SER A 1036 5.20 32.10 -37.20
N SER A 1037 4.58 32.99 -36.43
CA SER A 1037 3.23 32.94 -35.83
C SER A 1037 2.28 31.85 -36.36
N ARG A 1038 2.09 30.79 -35.59
CA ARG A 1038 0.84 30.01 -35.59
C ARG A 1038 0.55 29.52 -34.17
N ARG A 1039 -0.68 29.76 -33.70
CA ARG A 1039 -1.24 29.10 -32.50
C ARG A 1039 -1.34 27.60 -32.82
N PRO A 1040 -0.89 26.68 -31.95
CA PRO A 1040 -0.97 25.26 -32.25
C PRO A 1040 -2.41 24.76 -32.10
N SER A 1041 -2.91 24.07 -33.13
CA SER A 1041 -4.19 23.36 -33.12
C SER A 1041 -4.07 22.02 -32.41
N ALA A 1042 -5.20 21.49 -31.92
CA ALA A 1042 -5.33 20.29 -31.08
C ALA A 1042 -4.81 18.97 -31.69
N THR A 1043 -4.31 18.97 -32.92
CA THR A 1043 -3.93 17.79 -33.70
C THR A 1043 -2.45 17.40 -33.62
N GLU A 1044 -1.59 18.16 -32.93
CA GLU A 1044 -0.18 17.78 -32.70
C GLU A 1044 0.05 16.89 -31.46
N TYR A 1045 -1.02 16.46 -30.78
CA TYR A 1045 -0.95 15.70 -29.51
C TYR A 1045 -1.26 14.20 -29.62
N GLU A 1046 -1.56 13.68 -30.81
CA GLU A 1046 -1.74 12.24 -31.04
C GLU A 1046 -0.48 11.63 -31.68
N ALA A 1047 0.48 11.22 -30.85
CA ALA A 1047 1.50 10.28 -31.27
C ALA A 1047 2.05 9.51 -30.06
N ILE A 1048 1.29 8.52 -29.61
CA ILE A 1048 1.86 7.30 -29.01
C ILE A 1048 1.72 6.23 -30.09
N PRO A 1049 2.80 5.57 -30.53
CA PRO A 1049 2.65 4.40 -31.39
C PRO A 1049 2.04 3.29 -30.54
N LEU A 1050 0.78 2.97 -30.80
CA LEU A 1050 0.19 1.70 -30.40
C LEU A 1050 0.80 0.64 -31.33
N ASP A 1051 1.73 -0.15 -30.82
CA ASP A 1051 2.15 -1.38 -31.49
C ASP A 1051 0.94 -2.33 -31.52
N ALA A 1052 0.22 -2.32 -32.64
CA ALA A 1052 -0.81 -3.28 -32.93
C ALA A 1052 -0.15 -4.59 -33.37
N GLU A 1053 -0.20 -5.60 -32.50
CA GLU A 1053 -0.10 -7.00 -32.92
C GLU A 1053 -1.27 -7.33 -33.83
N ASN A 1054 -1.07 -7.12 -35.13
CA ASN A 1054 -1.90 -7.68 -36.18
C ASN A 1054 -0.96 -8.25 -37.26
N ARG A 1055 -0.36 -9.40 -36.95
CA ARG A 1055 0.22 -10.26 -37.99
C ARG A 1055 -0.80 -11.34 -38.32
N SER A 1056 -1.58 -11.06 -39.35
CA SER A 1056 -2.30 -12.05 -40.12
C SER A 1056 -1.33 -13.16 -40.57
N VAL A 1057 -1.68 -14.38 -40.23
CA VAL A 1057 -1.07 -15.60 -40.74
C VAL A 1057 -1.42 -15.70 -42.22
N GLU A 1058 -0.52 -15.26 -43.09
CA GLU A 1058 -0.62 -15.51 -44.52
C GLU A 1058 -0.09 -16.92 -44.81
N SER A 1059 -1.03 -17.81 -45.14
CA SER A 1059 -0.78 -19.17 -45.59
C SER A 1059 -0.02 -19.19 -46.91
N ARG A 1060 1.21 -19.70 -46.90
CA ARG A 1060 1.89 -20.16 -48.12
C ARG A 1060 1.47 -21.61 -48.41
N PRO A 1061 1.05 -21.97 -49.64
CA PRO A 1061 0.82 -23.36 -50.01
C PRO A 1061 2.16 -24.08 -50.21
N PRO A 1062 2.20 -25.41 -50.01
CA PRO A 1062 3.42 -26.19 -50.20
C PRO A 1062 3.73 -26.33 -51.69
N ARG A 1063 4.98 -26.06 -52.08
CA ARG A 1063 5.55 -26.57 -53.33
C ARG A 1063 6.67 -27.53 -52.97
N VAL A 1064 6.42 -28.79 -53.35
CA VAL A 1064 7.30 -29.96 -53.59
C VAL A 1064 8.61 -30.02 -52.81
#